data_AF-A0A0E0MWH1-F1
#
_entry.id   AF-A0A0E0MWH1-F1
#
_cell.length_a   1.000
_cell.length_b   1.000
_cell.length_c   1.000
_cell.angle_alpha   90.00
_cell.angle_beta   90.00
_cell.angle_gamma   90.00
#
_symmetry.space_group_name_H-M   'P 1'
#
loop_
_entity.id
_entity.type
_entity.pdbx_description
1 polymer ?
#
loop_
_entity_poly.entity_id
_entity_poly.type
_entity_poly.pdbx_seq_one_letter_code
_entity_poly.pdbx_strand_id
1 'polypeptide(L)'
;MTLLCVPLVSRTVEAMQADAAAAAAAGADLVEIRLDFIEGFRPREHLPSLLRGCPLPALVTYRPNWEGGQYDGDDATRFEALRLAMELGVDYVDIELKVADKFISFISGSKPEKCKLIVSSHNYESTPSCEELADLVARIQAVGSDIVKIATTASDIADVSRMFQVMVHCQVPMIGLVMGEKGLMSRVLSPKFGGYLTFGTLDATKISAPGQPTVKELLDIYNIRRIGPDTKVLGLIANPVKQSKSPILHNKCLQSIGYNAVYLPLLADDLARFLSTYSSQDFSGFSCSLPFKVDAVQCCHEHDPVAKSIGAINTIIRRPDGKLVGYNTDYIGAISAIEDGIGGPGSKDAAISPLAGRLVVVVGAGGAGKAIAYGAKEKGARVVVANRTYEKAVSLAAAVGGHALRLAELETFRPEEGMILANATSLGMYPNVDGTPIPKKALSFYDVVFDAVYAPKVTRLLREAEECGIKVVSGVEMFVRQAMGQFEHFTGGIEGEWRSDGCEKFDEQCPTTRGVRVIFRNGKNIVLSLFRRQPQFGNSRVSDTMPNCLISLARPAAPTLPHSHLTNPRHPATPTATAATPKPNTPPDPTRPAPHLTLHHQYSGTLPLPISLARAFTSSLPKEEEEEMTLLCVPLVARTVEAMRADAAAAAAAGADLVEIRLDFIGSKFRPREDLPRLLRGCPLPAIVTYRSEPRPSPALATLPYVVLSQAATAHRALDWFDTGFAPNWEGGQYEGDDATRFEALRLAMELGVNYVDIELKVADKFISFIYGSKPEKCKLIVSAHNYESTPSCEELADLVARIQAVGADIVKIATTANDIVDVSQMFQVMVHCQVPMIGLVMGEKGLMSRVLSPKFGGYLTFGSLDATKVSAPGQPTVEELIDIYDIRRIGPDTKVLGVIANPVKQSKSPVLHNTCLQSVGYNAVYLPLLADNIARFLSTYSSPDFSGFSCSLPFKVDAVQCCHEHDPVAKSIGAISTIIRRPDGKLLGYNNDYIGAICAIEDGIGGPGSKNAAVTPLAGRLLVVVGAGGAGKAIAYGAKEKGARIVVANRTYEKAVSLAAAVGGHALRLAELETFRPEEGMILANATSLGMYPNVDGTPIPKQALSFYDVVFDAVYAPKVTRLLREAEECGVKVVSGVEMFLRQALGQFERFTNGIEGIVSF
;
A
#
# COMPACT_ATOMS: atom_id res chain seq x y z
N MET A 1 29.64 8.08 20.23
CA MET A 1 28.63 8.40 19.20
C MET A 1 28.17 7.08 18.60
N THR A 2 26.87 6.85 18.48
CA THR A 2 26.33 5.62 17.88
C THR A 2 26.64 5.56 16.40
N LEU A 3 27.06 4.39 15.92
CA LEU A 3 27.26 4.12 14.51
C LEU A 3 25.94 3.70 13.82
N LEU A 4 25.72 4.20 12.61
CA LEU A 4 24.59 3.82 11.74
C LEU A 4 25.05 2.75 10.75
N CYS A 5 24.57 1.52 10.96
CA CYS A 5 24.84 0.37 10.12
C CYS A 5 23.73 0.12 9.10
N VAL A 6 24.09 -0.26 7.87
CA VAL A 6 23.15 -0.74 6.85
C VAL A 6 23.30 -2.25 6.65
N PRO A 7 22.25 -3.06 6.85
CA PRO A 7 22.29 -4.47 6.50
C PRO A 7 22.21 -4.65 4.98
N LEU A 8 23.19 -5.37 4.42
CA LEU A 8 23.23 -5.76 3.02
C LEU A 8 22.64 -7.17 2.90
N VAL A 9 21.45 -7.26 2.33
CA VAL A 9 20.66 -8.51 2.15
C VAL A 9 20.48 -8.88 0.67
N SER A 10 21.27 -8.26 -0.22
CA SER A 10 21.29 -8.57 -1.64
C SER A 10 22.02 -9.87 -1.94
N ARG A 11 21.51 -10.64 -2.90
CA ARG A 11 21.86 -12.06 -3.06
C ARG A 11 23.15 -12.38 -3.82
N THR A 12 23.70 -11.41 -4.55
CA THR A 12 24.97 -11.57 -5.28
C THR A 12 26.02 -10.60 -4.75
N VAL A 13 27.30 -10.91 -4.98
CA VAL A 13 28.44 -10.09 -4.55
C VAL A 13 28.38 -8.68 -5.15
N GLU A 14 28.01 -8.58 -6.42
CA GLU A 14 27.90 -7.33 -7.19
C GLU A 14 26.75 -6.47 -6.67
N ALA A 15 25.62 -7.10 -6.34
CA ALA A 15 24.46 -6.42 -5.75
C ALA A 15 24.75 -5.95 -4.32
N MET A 16 25.50 -6.73 -3.52
CA MET A 16 26.00 -6.26 -2.21
C MET A 16 26.98 -5.10 -2.33
N GLN A 17 27.90 -5.12 -3.30
CA GLN A 17 28.82 -3.99 -3.56
C GLN A 17 28.06 -2.72 -3.98
N ALA A 18 27.04 -2.86 -4.85
CA ALA A 18 26.16 -1.75 -5.23
C ALA A 18 25.38 -1.19 -4.03
N ASP A 19 24.85 -2.05 -3.16
CA ASP A 19 24.16 -1.63 -1.94
C ASP A 19 25.11 -1.00 -0.90
N ALA A 20 26.37 -1.45 -0.81
CA ALA A 20 27.38 -0.82 0.02
C ALA A 20 27.74 0.61 -0.46
N ALA A 21 27.81 0.81 -1.79
CA ALA A 21 27.94 2.13 -2.39
C ALA A 21 26.71 3.01 -2.16
N ALA A 22 25.50 2.44 -2.22
CA ALA A 22 24.26 3.14 -1.87
C ALA A 22 24.21 3.53 -0.39
N ALA A 23 24.71 2.67 0.52
CA ALA A 23 24.81 2.94 1.95
C ALA A 23 25.75 4.12 2.26
N ALA A 24 26.91 4.16 1.59
CA ALA A 24 27.83 5.29 1.67
C ALA A 24 27.17 6.59 1.17
N ALA A 25 26.52 6.55 0.00
CA ALA A 25 25.81 7.70 -0.56
C ALA A 25 24.62 8.16 0.32
N ALA A 26 24.01 7.25 1.08
CA ALA A 26 22.93 7.53 2.01
C ALA A 26 23.42 8.06 3.38
N GLY A 27 24.73 8.04 3.67
CA GLY A 27 25.29 8.56 4.93
C GLY A 27 25.32 7.56 6.09
N ALA A 28 25.45 6.27 5.81
CA ALA A 28 25.78 5.24 6.80
C ALA A 28 27.26 5.33 7.25
N ASP A 29 27.57 4.82 8.44
CA ASP A 29 28.94 4.76 8.98
C ASP A 29 29.64 3.42 8.68
N LEU A 30 28.87 2.34 8.52
CA LEU A 30 29.33 1.00 8.20
C LEU A 30 28.21 0.17 7.54
N VAL A 31 28.55 -1.04 7.08
CA VAL A 31 27.59 -2.02 6.55
C VAL A 31 27.68 -3.37 7.26
N GLU A 32 26.56 -4.06 7.42
CA GLU A 32 26.51 -5.48 7.83
C GLU A 32 26.36 -6.34 6.57
N ILE A 33 27.43 -7.02 6.17
CA ILE A 33 27.44 -7.98 5.08
C ILE A 33 26.85 -9.29 5.61
N ARG A 34 25.59 -9.59 5.27
CA ARG A 34 24.91 -10.85 5.63
C ARG A 34 25.31 -11.96 4.66
N LEU A 35 26.40 -12.66 4.96
CA LEU A 35 26.90 -13.76 4.12
C LEU A 35 25.87 -14.88 3.94
N ASP A 36 24.94 -15.04 4.88
CA ASP A 36 23.84 -15.99 4.79
C ASP A 36 22.85 -15.69 3.67
N PHE A 37 22.75 -14.44 3.19
CA PHE A 37 21.90 -14.06 2.05
C PHE A 37 22.58 -14.27 0.68
N ILE A 38 23.86 -14.65 0.61
CA ILE A 38 24.57 -14.77 -0.67
C ILE A 38 24.35 -16.17 -1.28
N GLU A 39 23.61 -16.20 -2.38
CA GLU A 39 23.28 -17.42 -3.14
C GLU A 39 24.58 -18.14 -3.59
N GLY A 40 24.77 -19.38 -3.13
CA GLY A 40 25.94 -20.19 -3.51
C GLY A 40 27.30 -19.65 -3.02
N PHE A 41 27.32 -18.93 -1.90
CA PHE A 41 28.51 -18.30 -1.32
C PHE A 41 29.76 -19.20 -1.24
N ARG A 42 30.91 -18.66 -1.67
CA ARG A 42 32.22 -19.31 -1.59
C ARG A 42 33.21 -18.41 -0.83
N PRO A 43 33.55 -18.71 0.43
CA PRO A 43 34.32 -17.78 1.29
C PRO A 43 35.62 -17.26 0.66
N ARG A 44 36.44 -18.16 0.11
CA ARG A 44 37.75 -17.83 -0.50
C ARG A 44 37.69 -17.07 -1.82
N GLU A 45 36.53 -17.06 -2.49
CA GLU A 45 36.32 -16.39 -3.78
C GLU A 45 35.59 -15.06 -3.56
N HIS A 46 34.53 -15.05 -2.73
CA HIS A 46 33.62 -13.93 -2.59
C HIS A 46 34.10 -12.90 -1.54
N LEU A 47 34.65 -13.30 -0.39
CA LEU A 47 35.08 -12.33 0.66
C LEU A 47 36.17 -11.35 0.17
N PRO A 48 37.21 -11.78 -0.57
CA PRO A 48 38.18 -10.85 -1.14
C PRO A 48 37.56 -9.89 -2.17
N SER A 49 36.43 -10.23 -2.79
CA SER A 49 35.70 -9.31 -3.68
C SER A 49 34.85 -8.32 -2.87
N LEU A 50 34.01 -8.83 -1.96
CA LEU A 50 33.14 -8.04 -1.09
C LEU A 50 33.91 -6.96 -0.32
N LEU A 51 34.96 -7.36 0.40
CA LEU A 51 35.72 -6.44 1.28
C LEU A 51 36.52 -5.39 0.50
N ARG A 52 37.07 -5.73 -0.68
CA ARG A 52 37.77 -4.74 -1.54
C ARG A 52 36.80 -3.82 -2.30
N GLY A 53 35.56 -4.26 -2.52
CA GLY A 53 34.50 -3.46 -3.14
C GLY A 53 33.70 -2.62 -2.15
N CYS A 54 33.94 -2.75 -0.85
CA CYS A 54 33.20 -2.03 0.18
C CYS A 54 33.79 -0.62 0.43
N PRO A 55 33.04 0.47 0.24
CA PRO A 55 33.51 1.84 0.46
C PRO A 55 33.38 2.31 1.91
N LEU A 56 32.89 1.46 2.80
CA LEU A 56 32.69 1.70 4.24
C LEU A 56 33.36 0.60 5.07
N PRO A 57 33.62 0.84 6.37
CA PRO A 57 33.89 -0.22 7.33
C PRO A 57 32.83 -1.34 7.24
N ALA A 58 33.28 -2.58 7.45
CA ALA A 58 32.44 -3.76 7.29
C ALA A 58 32.27 -4.54 8.60
N LEU A 59 31.02 -4.90 8.89
CA LEU A 59 30.64 -5.96 9.79
C LEU A 59 30.29 -7.19 8.95
N VAL A 60 30.99 -8.29 9.17
CA VAL A 60 30.64 -9.58 8.56
C VAL A 60 29.81 -10.42 9.54
N THR A 61 28.61 -10.78 9.11
CA THR A 61 27.67 -11.64 9.83
C THR A 61 27.37 -12.85 8.95
N TYR A 62 27.48 -14.07 9.49
CA TYR A 62 27.07 -15.30 8.80
C TYR A 62 26.08 -16.05 9.70
N ARG A 63 24.82 -15.57 9.69
CA ARG A 63 23.82 -15.97 10.70
C ARG A 63 23.21 -17.35 10.35
N PRO A 64 23.18 -18.31 11.28
CA PRO A 64 22.54 -19.61 11.07
C PRO A 64 21.02 -19.53 11.29
N ASN A 65 20.29 -20.48 10.72
CA ASN A 65 18.83 -20.57 10.85
C ASN A 65 18.32 -20.58 12.31
N TRP A 66 19.01 -21.29 13.21
CA TRP A 66 18.67 -21.36 14.64
C TRP A 66 18.87 -20.05 15.43
N GLU A 67 19.34 -18.98 14.79
CA GLU A 67 19.38 -17.61 15.32
C GLU A 67 18.84 -16.60 14.27
N GLY A 68 17.83 -16.99 13.49
CA GLY A 68 17.13 -16.11 12.55
C GLY A 68 17.95 -15.65 11.34
N GLY A 69 18.87 -16.48 10.87
CA GLY A 69 19.60 -16.31 9.60
C GLY A 69 19.20 -17.30 8.52
N GLN A 70 19.87 -17.24 7.37
CA GLN A 70 19.58 -18.11 6.22
C GLN A 70 20.59 -19.26 6.03
N TYR A 71 21.60 -19.41 6.89
CA TYR A 71 22.59 -20.48 6.77
C TYR A 71 22.17 -21.78 7.48
N ASP A 72 22.12 -22.88 6.74
CA ASP A 72 21.78 -24.24 7.20
C ASP A 72 22.95 -25.24 7.01
N GLY A 73 24.19 -24.76 7.19
CA GLY A 73 25.40 -25.59 7.13
C GLY A 73 26.03 -25.83 8.51
N ASP A 74 27.18 -26.50 8.53
CA ASP A 74 27.90 -26.77 9.78
C ASP A 74 28.66 -25.54 10.32
N ASP A 75 28.83 -25.49 11.64
CA ASP A 75 29.55 -24.40 12.31
C ASP A 75 31.03 -24.31 11.90
N ALA A 76 31.72 -25.39 11.52
CA ALA A 76 33.15 -25.30 11.19
C ALA A 76 33.38 -24.62 9.83
N THR A 77 32.57 -24.95 8.81
CA THR A 77 32.54 -24.21 7.54
C THR A 77 32.19 -22.74 7.74
N ARG A 78 31.24 -22.45 8.64
CA ARG A 78 30.82 -21.09 9.01
C ARG A 78 31.94 -20.33 9.72
N PHE A 79 32.60 -20.97 10.68
CA PHE A 79 33.72 -20.42 11.43
C PHE A 79 34.93 -20.16 10.54
N GLU A 80 35.25 -21.02 9.56
CA GLU A 80 36.29 -20.75 8.55
C GLU A 80 35.98 -19.51 7.72
N ALA A 81 34.71 -19.28 7.33
CA ALA A 81 34.34 -18.09 6.59
C ALA A 81 34.49 -16.80 7.44
N LEU A 82 34.11 -16.84 8.72
CA LEU A 82 34.31 -15.72 9.65
C LEU A 82 35.79 -15.49 9.95
N ARG A 83 36.56 -16.56 10.24
CA ARG A 83 38.02 -16.52 10.46
C ARG A 83 38.74 -15.93 9.24
N LEU A 84 38.35 -16.32 8.03
CA LEU A 84 38.87 -15.76 6.79
C LEU A 84 38.53 -14.27 6.60
N ALA A 85 37.34 -13.81 7.03
CA ALA A 85 37.03 -12.38 7.03
C ALA A 85 37.97 -11.59 7.96
N MET A 86 38.32 -12.17 9.13
CA MET A 86 39.32 -11.60 10.04
C MET A 86 40.72 -11.58 9.39
N GLU A 87 41.15 -12.66 8.74
CA GLU A 87 42.42 -12.72 7.98
C GLU A 87 42.49 -11.68 6.85
N LEU A 88 41.36 -11.38 6.21
CA LEU A 88 41.23 -10.36 5.16
C LEU A 88 41.10 -8.91 5.71
N GLY A 89 41.09 -8.74 7.03
CA GLY A 89 41.14 -7.43 7.68
C GLY A 89 39.81 -6.71 7.85
N VAL A 90 38.68 -7.45 7.98
CA VAL A 90 37.37 -6.89 8.32
C VAL A 90 37.40 -6.14 9.68
N ASP A 91 36.61 -5.06 9.81
CA ASP A 91 36.54 -4.26 11.03
C ASP A 91 35.80 -4.99 12.17
N TYR A 92 34.72 -5.72 11.84
CA TYR A 92 33.91 -6.45 12.81
C TYR A 92 33.46 -7.83 12.29
N VAL A 93 33.34 -8.78 13.22
CA VAL A 93 32.67 -10.08 13.03
C VAL A 93 31.59 -10.25 14.09
N ASP A 94 30.42 -10.78 13.72
CA ASP A 94 29.35 -11.18 14.65
C ASP A 94 29.26 -12.71 14.76
N ILE A 95 29.26 -13.21 15.99
CA ILE A 95 29.04 -14.62 16.34
C ILE A 95 27.98 -14.75 17.44
N GLU A 96 27.19 -15.82 17.40
CA GLU A 96 26.09 -16.04 18.35
C GLU A 96 26.62 -16.64 19.66
N LEU A 97 26.11 -16.17 20.80
CA LEU A 97 26.51 -16.57 22.16
C LEU A 97 26.52 -18.09 22.35
N LYS A 98 25.53 -18.80 21.79
CA LYS A 98 25.36 -20.26 21.87
C LYS A 98 26.59 -21.06 21.40
N VAL A 99 27.45 -20.47 20.57
CA VAL A 99 28.65 -21.12 20.03
C VAL A 99 29.92 -20.28 20.13
N ALA A 100 29.86 -19.09 20.74
CA ALA A 100 30.97 -18.15 20.81
C ALA A 100 32.21 -18.72 21.52
N ASP A 101 32.06 -19.50 22.59
CA ASP A 101 33.18 -20.24 23.23
C ASP A 101 33.91 -21.16 22.24
N LYS A 102 33.16 -21.85 21.38
CA LYS A 102 33.71 -22.75 20.36
C LYS A 102 34.45 -21.96 19.29
N PHE A 103 33.89 -20.83 18.84
CA PHE A 103 34.53 -19.97 17.84
C PHE A 103 35.82 -19.35 18.38
N ILE A 104 35.82 -18.87 19.63
CA ILE A 104 37.01 -18.28 20.26
C ILE A 104 38.09 -19.33 20.50
N SER A 105 37.71 -20.55 20.90
CA SER A 105 38.62 -21.71 20.94
C SER A 105 39.19 -22.04 19.55
N PHE A 106 38.33 -22.05 18.53
CA PHE A 106 38.69 -22.35 17.13
C PHE A 106 39.68 -21.34 16.54
N ILE A 107 39.52 -20.04 16.79
CA ILE A 107 40.49 -19.04 16.31
C ILE A 107 41.79 -19.03 17.12
N SER A 108 41.85 -19.63 18.31
CA SER A 108 43.09 -19.95 19.06
C SER A 108 44.10 -18.79 19.15
N GLY A 109 43.63 -17.58 19.47
CA GLY A 109 44.46 -16.38 19.59
C GLY A 109 44.79 -15.66 18.27
N SER A 110 44.34 -16.16 17.12
CA SER A 110 44.55 -15.57 15.78
C SER A 110 43.73 -14.30 15.49
N LYS A 111 43.15 -13.67 16.52
CA LYS A 111 42.31 -12.47 16.40
C LYS A 111 43.20 -11.25 16.08
N PRO A 112 43.07 -10.60 14.91
CA PRO A 112 43.83 -9.39 14.61
C PRO A 112 43.39 -8.23 15.51
N GLU A 113 44.32 -7.43 16.03
CA GLU A 113 44.03 -6.29 16.93
C GLU A 113 43.03 -5.27 16.35
N LYS A 114 42.88 -5.23 15.02
CA LYS A 114 41.96 -4.33 14.31
C LYS A 114 40.53 -4.86 14.20
N CYS A 115 40.32 -6.18 14.28
CA CYS A 115 39.01 -6.80 14.10
C CYS A 115 38.32 -6.99 15.45
N LYS A 116 37.13 -6.42 15.61
CA LYS A 116 36.32 -6.56 16.82
C LYS A 116 35.31 -7.70 16.72
N LEU A 117 35.23 -8.50 17.77
CA LEU A 117 34.25 -9.56 17.92
C LEU A 117 33.01 -9.02 18.63
N ILE A 118 31.93 -8.92 17.89
CA ILE A 118 30.58 -8.77 18.41
C ILE A 118 30.09 -10.17 18.79
N VAL A 119 29.67 -10.37 20.04
CA VAL A 119 28.97 -11.60 20.43
C VAL A 119 27.50 -11.24 20.66
N SER A 120 26.61 -11.95 19.98
CA SER A 120 25.20 -11.60 19.87
C SER A 120 24.26 -12.63 20.49
N SER A 121 23.08 -12.16 20.91
CA SER A 121 21.96 -13.00 21.32
C SER A 121 20.64 -12.35 20.90
N HIS A 122 19.76 -13.13 20.30
CA HIS A 122 18.47 -12.70 19.78
C HIS A 122 17.33 -13.43 20.51
N ASN A 123 16.37 -12.67 21.06
CA ASN A 123 15.13 -13.18 21.63
C ASN A 123 13.97 -12.67 20.77
N TYR A 124 13.39 -13.57 19.97
CA TYR A 124 12.31 -13.24 19.05
C TYR A 124 10.93 -13.20 19.72
N GLU A 125 10.78 -13.80 20.90
CA GLU A 125 9.50 -13.88 21.63
C GLU A 125 9.20 -12.63 22.44
N SER A 126 10.18 -12.10 23.17
CA SER A 126 9.97 -11.12 24.24
C SER A 126 11.22 -10.31 24.58
N THR A 127 11.10 -9.43 25.58
CA THR A 127 12.22 -8.77 26.24
C THR A 127 12.26 -9.24 27.69
N PRO A 128 13.34 -9.90 28.17
CA PRO A 128 13.46 -10.34 29.55
C PRO A 128 13.46 -9.20 30.58
N SER A 129 13.49 -9.54 31.87
CA SER A 129 13.70 -8.57 32.96
C SER A 129 15.10 -7.93 32.91
N CYS A 130 15.30 -6.85 33.67
CA CYS A 130 16.60 -6.18 33.73
C CYS A 130 17.69 -7.06 34.38
N GLU A 131 17.31 -8.01 35.24
CA GLU A 131 18.19 -8.98 35.87
C GLU A 131 18.65 -10.03 34.84
N GLU A 132 17.72 -10.67 34.14
CA GLU A 132 18.02 -11.63 33.07
C GLU A 132 18.81 -11.01 31.90
N LEU A 133 18.55 -9.73 31.59
CA LEU A 133 19.33 -8.98 30.61
C LEU A 133 20.74 -8.66 31.12
N ALA A 134 20.92 -8.33 32.40
CA ALA A 134 22.25 -8.12 32.99
C ALA A 134 23.06 -9.42 33.04
N ASP A 135 22.43 -10.55 33.39
CA ASP A 135 23.04 -11.89 33.32
C ASP A 135 23.37 -12.31 31.89
N LEU A 136 22.59 -11.85 30.90
CA LEU A 136 22.91 -12.05 29.49
C LEU A 136 24.12 -11.20 29.07
N VAL A 137 24.20 -9.93 29.48
CA VAL A 137 25.40 -9.09 29.29
C VAL A 137 26.63 -9.76 29.92
N ALA A 138 26.54 -10.20 31.18
CA ALA A 138 27.64 -10.83 31.92
C ALA A 138 28.13 -12.12 31.25
N ARG A 139 27.21 -12.97 30.76
CA ARG A 139 27.57 -14.17 29.97
C ARG A 139 28.28 -13.80 28.67
N ILE A 140 27.77 -12.82 27.92
CA ILE A 140 28.38 -12.39 26.66
C ILE A 140 29.79 -11.82 26.90
N GLN A 141 29.99 -11.06 27.98
CA GLN A 141 31.30 -10.56 28.41
C GLN A 141 32.26 -11.69 28.81
N ALA A 142 31.81 -12.66 29.60
CA ALA A 142 32.64 -13.75 30.14
C ALA A 142 33.27 -14.63 29.04
N VAL A 143 32.60 -14.74 27.89
CA VAL A 143 33.09 -15.47 26.71
C VAL A 143 34.24 -14.72 25.99
N GLY A 144 34.39 -13.41 26.19
CA GLY A 144 35.49 -12.60 25.62
C GLY A 144 35.11 -11.70 24.44
N SER A 145 33.86 -11.21 24.40
CA SER A 145 33.39 -10.23 23.40
C SER A 145 34.08 -8.86 23.55
N ASP A 146 34.36 -8.16 22.43
CA ASP A 146 34.68 -6.71 22.49
C ASP A 146 33.41 -5.86 22.57
N ILE A 147 32.31 -6.38 22.02
CA ILE A 147 31.02 -5.70 21.90
C ILE A 147 29.91 -6.70 22.22
N VAL A 148 29.02 -6.33 23.14
CA VAL A 148 27.83 -7.09 23.51
C VAL A 148 26.69 -6.71 22.56
N LYS A 149 26.00 -7.67 21.93
CA LYS A 149 24.80 -7.41 21.11
C LYS A 149 23.60 -8.19 21.65
N ILE A 150 22.53 -7.50 22.02
CA ILE A 150 21.29 -8.10 22.49
C ILE A 150 20.13 -7.49 21.70
N ALA A 151 19.40 -8.35 20.98
CA ALA A 151 18.18 -7.98 20.27
C ALA A 151 16.99 -8.71 20.89
N THR A 152 15.98 -7.99 21.36
CA THR A 152 14.76 -8.57 21.96
C THR A 152 13.50 -8.17 21.19
N THR A 153 12.34 -8.75 21.48
CA THR A 153 11.04 -8.33 20.90
C THR A 153 10.22 -7.49 21.88
N ALA A 154 9.58 -6.42 21.42
CA ALA A 154 8.65 -5.61 22.22
C ALA A 154 7.23 -6.20 22.19
N SER A 155 6.77 -6.71 23.33
CA SER A 155 5.35 -7.04 23.55
C SER A 155 4.53 -5.78 23.87
N ASP A 156 5.13 -4.86 24.63
CA ASP A 156 4.64 -3.54 25.01
C ASP A 156 5.77 -2.52 24.78
N ILE A 157 5.45 -1.26 24.46
CA ILE A 157 6.45 -0.19 24.35
C ILE A 157 7.21 0.05 25.67
N ALA A 158 6.64 -0.32 26.82
CA ALA A 158 7.30 -0.34 28.12
C ALA A 158 8.54 -1.26 28.14
N ASP A 159 8.63 -2.26 27.28
CA ASP A 159 9.75 -3.20 27.22
C ASP A 159 11.08 -2.53 26.84
N VAL A 160 11.02 -1.48 26.01
CA VAL A 160 12.18 -0.70 25.59
C VAL A 160 12.92 -0.06 26.78
N SER A 161 12.21 0.25 27.88
CA SER A 161 12.82 0.82 29.09
C SER A 161 13.85 -0.10 29.75
N ARG A 162 13.65 -1.43 29.69
CA ARG A 162 14.56 -2.42 30.28
C ARG A 162 15.87 -2.47 29.51
N MET A 163 15.79 -2.42 28.18
CA MET A 163 16.97 -2.31 27.31
C MET A 163 17.73 -0.99 27.54
N PHE A 164 17.03 0.14 27.71
CA PHE A 164 17.69 1.42 28.04
C PHE A 164 18.39 1.40 29.40
N GLN A 165 17.78 0.85 30.44
CA GLN A 165 18.40 0.73 31.77
C GLN A 165 19.69 -0.09 31.71
N VAL A 166 19.66 -1.24 31.03
CA VAL A 166 20.83 -2.12 30.90
C VAL A 166 21.94 -1.46 30.07
N MET A 167 21.62 -0.81 28.95
CA MET A 167 22.64 -0.09 28.16
C MET A 167 23.30 1.07 28.92
N VAL A 168 22.54 1.85 29.70
CA VAL A 168 23.09 2.99 30.47
C VAL A 168 24.02 2.54 31.60
N HIS A 169 23.84 1.33 32.13
CA HIS A 169 24.70 0.76 33.17
C HIS A 169 25.81 -0.17 32.63
N CYS A 170 25.79 -0.49 31.32
CA CYS A 170 26.78 -1.37 30.70
C CYS A 170 28.13 -0.66 30.56
N GLN A 171 29.19 -1.23 31.14
CA GLN A 171 30.55 -0.67 31.12
C GLN A 171 31.37 -1.08 29.87
N VAL A 172 30.79 -1.89 28.98
CA VAL A 172 31.40 -2.28 27.69
C VAL A 172 30.53 -1.79 26.53
N PRO A 173 31.08 -1.65 25.31
CA PRO A 173 30.29 -1.31 24.13
C PRO A 173 29.11 -2.27 23.93
N MET A 174 27.88 -1.74 23.89
CA MET A 174 26.66 -2.53 23.82
C MET A 174 25.75 -2.09 22.67
N ILE A 175 25.27 -3.07 21.90
CA ILE A 175 24.25 -2.94 20.84
C ILE A 175 22.95 -3.52 21.41
N GLY A 176 22.22 -2.72 22.19
CA GLY A 176 20.91 -3.10 22.74
C GLY A 176 19.77 -2.60 21.86
N LEU A 177 18.98 -3.52 21.30
CA LEU A 177 17.91 -3.20 20.34
C LEU A 177 16.64 -3.99 20.68
N VAL A 178 15.50 -3.39 20.37
CA VAL A 178 14.19 -4.03 20.54
C VAL A 178 13.42 -3.99 19.20
N MET A 179 12.91 -5.13 18.80
CA MET A 179 12.28 -5.41 17.51
C MET A 179 10.76 -5.19 17.55
N GLY A 180 10.17 -5.09 16.36
CA GLY A 180 8.75 -4.79 16.16
C GLY A 180 8.44 -3.28 16.21
N GLU A 181 7.21 -2.90 15.88
CA GLU A 181 6.82 -1.47 15.78
C GLU A 181 6.92 -0.74 17.14
N LYS A 182 6.52 -1.40 18.23
CA LYS A 182 6.67 -0.89 19.61
C LYS A 182 8.14 -0.72 20.02
N GLY A 183 9.05 -1.49 19.40
CA GLY A 183 10.49 -1.46 19.64
C GLY A 183 11.24 -0.30 18.96
N LEU A 184 10.63 0.40 18.00
CA LEU A 184 11.27 1.45 17.18
C LEU A 184 12.05 2.51 17.99
N MET A 185 11.51 2.90 19.15
CA MET A 185 12.15 3.87 20.05
C MET A 185 13.57 3.45 20.47
N SER A 186 13.85 2.15 20.61
CA SER A 186 15.18 1.62 20.94
C SER A 186 16.22 1.94 19.86
N ARG A 187 15.81 1.91 18.59
CA ARG A 187 16.66 2.10 17.41
C ARG A 187 16.98 3.57 17.15
N VAL A 188 16.07 4.48 17.53
CA VAL A 188 16.24 5.93 17.33
C VAL A 188 16.98 6.58 18.52
N LEU A 189 16.70 6.15 19.75
CA LEU A 189 17.31 6.74 20.97
C LEU A 189 18.59 6.05 21.44
N SER A 190 19.15 5.11 20.65
CA SER A 190 20.45 4.50 20.94
C SER A 190 21.56 5.53 21.26
N PRO A 191 21.67 6.69 20.57
CA PRO A 191 22.67 7.73 20.91
C PRO A 191 22.47 8.43 22.25
N LYS A 192 21.24 8.40 22.78
CA LYS A 192 20.91 8.99 24.09
C LYS A 192 21.23 8.02 25.22
N PHE A 193 20.95 6.73 25.03
CA PHE A 193 21.06 5.70 26.07
C PHE A 193 22.30 4.79 25.92
N GLY A 194 23.37 5.30 25.31
CA GLY A 194 24.69 4.63 25.30
C GLY A 194 24.91 3.54 24.24
N GLY A 195 23.92 3.26 23.38
CA GLY A 195 24.01 2.22 22.36
C GLY A 195 25.13 2.47 21.34
N TYR A 196 25.98 1.47 21.14
CA TYR A 196 27.17 1.55 20.28
C TYR A 196 26.83 1.70 18.79
N LEU A 197 25.79 0.99 18.34
CA LEU A 197 25.38 0.90 16.94
C LEU A 197 23.86 0.75 16.85
N THR A 198 23.27 1.29 15.78
CA THR A 198 21.88 1.03 15.38
C THR A 198 21.81 0.69 13.89
N PHE A 199 20.73 0.05 13.46
CA PHE A 199 20.54 -0.39 12.07
C PHE A 199 19.45 0.41 11.38
N GLY A 200 19.73 0.87 10.16
CA GLY A 200 18.74 1.46 9.26
C GLY A 200 18.86 0.86 7.86
N THR A 201 17.73 0.69 7.17
CA THR A 201 17.70 0.08 5.83
C THR A 201 17.94 1.12 4.72
N LEU A 202 18.34 0.67 3.52
CA LEU A 202 18.41 1.55 2.34
C LEU A 202 17.01 2.04 1.93
N ASP A 203 16.05 1.12 1.94
CA ASP A 203 14.66 1.32 1.54
C ASP A 203 13.73 0.40 2.36
N ALA A 204 12.41 0.53 2.18
CA ALA A 204 11.41 -0.21 2.95
C ALA A 204 11.26 -1.70 2.56
N THR A 205 12.01 -2.19 1.56
CA THR A 205 12.03 -3.60 1.13
C THR A 205 13.25 -4.36 1.63
N LYS A 206 14.38 -3.67 1.89
CA LYS A 206 15.64 -4.27 2.36
C LYS A 206 15.74 -4.33 3.90
N ILE A 207 14.75 -4.98 4.53
CA ILE A 207 14.65 -5.16 5.99
C ILE A 207 15.36 -6.45 6.40
N SER A 208 16.22 -6.39 7.42
CA SER A 208 16.87 -7.58 8.03
C SER A 208 16.36 -7.92 9.43
N ALA A 209 15.55 -7.05 10.06
CA ALA A 209 14.88 -7.32 11.34
C ALA A 209 13.62 -6.45 11.51
N PRO A 210 12.52 -6.97 12.11
CA PRO A 210 11.27 -6.23 12.28
C PRO A 210 11.42 -4.86 12.99
N GLY A 211 10.76 -3.84 12.44
CA GLY A 211 10.74 -2.48 13.00
C GLY A 211 12.00 -1.64 12.73
N GLN A 212 12.87 -2.02 11.79
CA GLN A 212 13.93 -1.13 11.30
C GLN A 212 13.34 0.06 10.51
N PRO A 213 13.71 1.31 10.83
CA PRO A 213 13.49 2.45 9.95
C PRO A 213 14.54 2.49 8.83
N THR A 214 14.33 3.29 7.80
CA THR A 214 15.37 3.57 6.78
C THR A 214 16.47 4.50 7.34
N VAL A 215 17.67 4.42 6.76
CA VAL A 215 18.75 5.41 6.95
C VAL A 215 18.23 6.83 6.74
N LYS A 216 17.42 7.03 5.70
CA LYS A 216 16.85 8.33 5.39
C LYS A 216 15.93 8.84 6.50
N GLU A 217 15.07 8.01 7.07
CA GLU A 217 14.22 8.44 8.20
C GLU A 217 15.05 8.76 9.44
N LEU A 218 16.09 7.96 9.75
CA LEU A 218 17.00 8.23 10.86
C LEU A 218 17.75 9.57 10.70
N LEU A 219 18.23 9.89 9.50
CA LEU A 219 18.96 11.12 9.21
C LEU A 219 18.06 12.34 8.99
N ASP A 220 17.08 12.26 8.08
CA ASP A 220 16.24 13.40 7.67
C ASP A 220 15.07 13.67 8.63
N ILE A 221 14.46 12.65 9.23
CA ILE A 221 13.27 12.82 10.08
C ILE A 221 13.67 12.88 11.55
N TYR A 222 14.34 11.85 12.06
CA TYR A 222 14.70 11.77 13.47
C TYR A 222 15.98 12.54 13.83
N ASN A 223 16.72 13.03 12.84
CA ASN A 223 17.96 13.78 13.01
C ASN A 223 18.97 13.07 13.93
N ILE A 224 19.15 11.75 13.78
CA ILE A 224 19.88 10.90 14.76
C ILE A 224 21.28 11.42 15.13
N ARG A 225 21.97 12.08 14.19
CA ARG A 225 23.29 12.71 14.39
C ARG A 225 23.29 13.89 15.39
N ARG A 226 22.12 14.40 15.77
CA ARG A 226 21.91 15.45 16.80
C ARG A 226 21.48 14.89 18.15
N ILE A 227 21.18 13.60 18.26
CA ILE A 227 20.74 12.96 19.51
C ILE A 227 21.97 12.65 20.36
N GLY A 228 21.91 13.02 21.63
CA GLY A 228 22.89 12.68 22.66
C GLY A 228 22.25 12.55 24.05
N PRO A 229 23.05 12.37 25.11
CA PRO A 229 22.54 12.12 26.46
C PRO A 229 21.54 13.17 26.96
N ASP A 230 21.81 14.46 26.74
CA ASP A 230 20.94 15.56 27.21
C ASP A 230 19.70 15.81 26.34
N THR A 231 19.61 15.22 25.15
CA THR A 231 18.51 15.43 24.21
C THR A 231 17.18 15.01 24.85
N LYS A 232 16.19 15.89 24.81
CA LYS A 232 14.85 15.60 25.35
C LYS A 232 14.05 14.74 24.37
N VAL A 233 13.28 13.81 24.92
CA VAL A 233 12.37 12.96 24.17
C VAL A 233 10.98 13.57 24.23
N LEU A 234 10.43 13.82 23.06
CA LEU A 234 9.04 14.17 22.82
C LEU A 234 8.39 13.06 21.99
N GLY A 235 7.06 13.00 21.93
CA GLY A 235 6.42 12.08 20.99
C GLY A 235 4.90 12.05 21.00
N LEU A 236 4.32 11.36 20.02
CA LEU A 236 2.89 11.13 19.89
C LEU A 236 2.52 9.77 20.48
N ILE A 237 1.81 9.76 21.60
CA ILE A 237 1.18 8.56 22.16
C ILE A 237 -0.15 8.32 21.44
N ALA A 238 -0.26 7.20 20.73
CA ALA A 238 -1.45 6.81 19.98
C ALA A 238 -1.50 5.30 19.71
N ASN A 239 -2.69 4.77 19.42
CA ASN A 239 -2.85 3.42 18.89
C ASN A 239 -3.98 3.39 17.83
N PRO A 240 -3.67 3.15 16.54
CA PRO A 240 -2.34 3.04 15.93
C PRO A 240 -1.61 4.40 15.82
N VAL A 241 -0.29 4.38 15.59
CA VAL A 241 0.54 5.60 15.48
C VAL A 241 1.23 5.80 14.11
N LYS A 242 1.55 4.73 13.38
CA LYS A 242 2.41 4.70 12.18
C LYS A 242 2.11 5.77 11.12
N GLN A 243 0.83 6.04 10.86
CA GLN A 243 0.37 7.01 9.85
C GLN A 243 0.49 8.49 10.27
N SER A 244 1.01 8.79 11.46
CA SER A 244 1.12 10.16 11.95
C SER A 244 2.22 10.97 11.27
N LYS A 245 1.89 12.21 10.92
CA LYS A 245 2.85 13.20 10.38
C LYS A 245 3.51 14.06 11.47
N SER A 246 3.15 13.89 12.74
CA SER A 246 3.72 14.66 13.86
C SER A 246 5.26 14.56 13.96
N PRO A 247 5.90 13.38 13.82
CA PRO A 247 7.37 13.29 13.85
C PRO A 247 8.06 14.08 12.73
N ILE A 248 7.46 14.13 11.54
CA ILE A 248 7.99 14.90 10.40
C ILE A 248 7.94 16.40 10.71
N LEU A 249 6.79 16.89 11.18
CA LEU A 249 6.59 18.31 11.46
C LEU A 249 7.44 18.78 12.66
N HIS A 250 7.32 18.13 13.81
CA HIS A 250 8.00 18.59 15.02
C HIS A 250 9.53 18.49 14.90
N ASN A 251 10.10 17.39 14.37
CA ASN A 251 11.56 17.31 14.26
C ASN A 251 12.15 18.36 13.31
N LYS A 252 11.45 18.76 12.24
CA LYS A 252 11.90 19.87 11.38
C LYS A 252 11.82 21.22 12.08
N CYS A 253 10.78 21.48 12.87
CA CYS A 253 10.68 22.71 13.69
C CYS A 253 11.72 22.76 14.82
N LEU A 254 11.98 21.63 15.49
CA LEU A 254 13.01 21.52 16.54
C LEU A 254 14.41 21.72 15.94
N GLN A 255 14.67 21.13 14.77
CA GLN A 255 15.91 21.32 14.00
C GLN A 255 16.11 22.78 13.58
N SER A 256 15.08 23.49 13.11
CA SER A 256 15.21 24.85 12.57
C SER A 256 15.53 25.90 13.64
N ILE A 257 14.99 25.77 14.86
CA ILE A 257 15.35 26.63 16.00
C ILE A 257 16.53 26.09 16.84
N GLY A 258 17.09 24.93 16.47
CA GLY A 258 18.22 24.31 17.15
C GLY A 258 17.92 23.64 18.50
N TYR A 259 16.65 23.54 18.91
CA TYR A 259 16.23 22.99 20.20
C TYR A 259 16.68 21.53 20.37
N ASN A 260 17.23 21.19 21.54
CA ASN A 260 17.82 19.86 21.80
C ASN A 260 16.75 18.83 22.20
N ALA A 261 15.87 18.49 21.26
CA ALA A 261 14.89 17.42 21.42
C ALA A 261 14.68 16.62 20.13
N VAL A 262 14.18 15.39 20.29
CA VAL A 262 13.70 14.51 19.22
C VAL A 262 12.25 14.10 19.48
N TYR A 263 11.43 14.09 18.44
CA TYR A 263 10.02 13.72 18.49
C TYR A 263 9.77 12.35 17.85
N LEU A 264 9.12 11.43 18.58
CA LEU A 264 8.89 10.05 18.14
C LEU A 264 7.41 9.68 17.94
N PRO A 265 7.08 8.70 17.09
CA PRO A 265 5.84 7.93 17.22
C PRO A 265 5.95 6.96 18.41
N LEU A 266 4.94 6.91 19.28
CA LEU A 266 4.92 6.08 20.49
C LEU A 266 3.66 5.19 20.47
N LEU A 267 3.83 3.94 20.03
CA LEU A 267 2.75 2.94 19.99
C LEU A 267 2.55 2.33 21.38
N ALA A 268 1.66 2.91 22.17
CA ALA A 268 1.29 2.42 23.49
C ALA A 268 -0.05 1.68 23.45
N ASP A 269 -0.22 0.69 24.33
CA ASP A 269 -1.51 0.02 24.56
C ASP A 269 -2.21 0.59 25.81
N ASP A 270 -1.45 0.90 26.86
CA ASP A 270 -1.92 1.56 28.09
C ASP A 270 -1.14 2.86 28.37
N LEU A 271 -1.87 3.96 28.60
CA LEU A 271 -1.30 5.28 28.84
C LEU A 271 -0.65 5.42 30.22
N ALA A 272 -1.25 4.83 31.27
CA ALA A 272 -0.77 4.96 32.63
C ALA A 272 0.53 4.14 32.83
N ARG A 273 0.60 2.93 32.27
CA ARG A 273 1.82 2.12 32.18
C ARG A 273 2.90 2.86 31.40
N PHE A 274 2.59 3.47 30.27
CA PHE A 274 3.55 4.26 29.49
C PHE A 274 4.11 5.44 30.31
N LEU A 275 3.25 6.27 30.90
CA LEU A 275 3.65 7.50 31.60
C LEU A 275 4.39 7.25 32.94
N SER A 276 4.12 6.12 33.60
CA SER A 276 4.85 5.68 34.79
C SER A 276 6.20 5.03 34.44
N THR A 277 6.27 4.22 33.38
CA THR A 277 7.52 3.66 32.87
C THR A 277 8.49 4.76 32.41
N TYR A 278 7.99 5.71 31.60
CA TYR A 278 8.77 6.81 31.04
C TYR A 278 8.65 8.08 31.90
N SER A 279 8.88 7.92 33.20
CA SER A 279 8.71 8.94 34.25
C SER A 279 9.87 9.91 34.41
N SER A 280 11.04 9.66 33.80
CA SER A 280 12.24 10.51 33.95
C SER A 280 12.11 11.86 33.24
N GLN A 281 12.97 12.81 33.64
CA GLN A 281 13.10 14.14 33.02
C GLN A 281 13.66 14.13 31.59
N ASP A 282 13.96 12.96 31.04
CA ASP A 282 14.28 12.78 29.62
C ASP A 282 13.05 12.93 28.75
N PHE A 283 11.92 12.40 29.21
CA PHE A 283 10.65 12.37 28.49
C PHE A 283 9.83 13.61 28.91
N SER A 284 10.15 14.73 28.28
CA SER A 284 9.73 16.07 28.71
C SER A 284 8.32 16.47 28.25
N GLY A 285 7.74 15.78 27.27
CA GLY A 285 6.37 16.07 26.84
C GLY A 285 5.86 15.12 25.76
N PHE A 286 4.54 15.02 25.64
CA PHE A 286 3.87 14.11 24.73
C PHE A 286 2.64 14.77 24.10
N SER A 287 2.37 14.51 22.82
CA SER A 287 1.04 14.69 22.26
C SER A 287 0.23 13.40 22.43
N CYS A 288 -1.09 13.50 22.59
CA CYS A 288 -1.99 12.36 22.72
C CYS A 288 -3.05 12.36 21.61
N SER A 289 -3.19 11.22 20.93
CA SER A 289 -4.24 10.98 19.93
C SER A 289 -5.27 9.96 20.43
N LEU A 290 -6.04 9.39 19.49
CA LEU A 290 -6.91 8.24 19.75
C LEU A 290 -6.10 7.03 20.27
N PRO A 291 -6.62 6.27 21.25
CA PRO A 291 -7.81 6.56 22.06
C PRO A 291 -7.58 7.59 23.20
N PHE A 292 -6.32 7.73 23.63
CA PHE A 292 -5.86 8.23 24.93
C PHE A 292 -6.22 9.67 25.37
N LYS A 293 -6.81 10.51 24.50
CA LYS A 293 -7.11 11.93 24.82
C LYS A 293 -8.00 12.14 26.06
N VAL A 294 -8.82 11.15 26.46
CA VAL A 294 -9.67 11.26 27.65
C VAL A 294 -8.96 10.71 28.89
N ASP A 295 -8.23 9.62 28.75
CA ASP A 295 -7.53 8.93 29.84
C ASP A 295 -6.38 9.79 30.39
N ALA A 296 -5.77 10.62 29.53
CA ALA A 296 -4.78 11.63 29.90
C ALA A 296 -5.26 12.61 31.01
N VAL A 297 -6.58 12.78 31.20
CA VAL A 297 -7.19 13.61 32.26
C VAL A 297 -7.15 12.92 33.63
N GLN A 298 -6.96 11.60 33.67
CA GLN A 298 -6.71 10.87 34.92
C GLN A 298 -5.20 10.67 35.18
N CYS A 299 -4.36 10.76 34.14
CA CYS A 299 -2.92 10.58 34.24
C CYS A 299 -2.10 11.87 34.49
N CYS A 300 -2.68 13.05 34.31
CA CYS A 300 -2.01 14.32 34.62
C CYS A 300 -2.32 14.77 36.06
N HIS A 301 -1.33 15.37 36.74
CA HIS A 301 -1.48 15.84 38.13
C HIS A 301 -2.11 17.23 38.19
N GLU A 302 -1.86 18.04 37.17
CA GLU A 302 -2.36 19.41 37.04
C GLU A 302 -2.91 19.60 35.61
N HIS A 303 -3.92 20.46 35.48
CA HIS A 303 -4.63 20.69 34.23
C HIS A 303 -4.74 22.18 33.97
N ASP A 304 -4.47 22.58 32.73
CA ASP A 304 -4.85 23.88 32.23
C ASP A 304 -6.38 24.09 32.37
N PRO A 305 -6.87 25.31 32.70
CA PRO A 305 -8.30 25.55 32.89
C PRO A 305 -9.18 25.19 31.68
N VAL A 306 -8.68 25.40 30.45
CA VAL A 306 -9.39 25.03 29.22
C VAL A 306 -9.38 23.52 29.02
N ALA A 307 -8.22 22.87 29.20
CA ALA A 307 -8.13 21.40 29.14
C ALA A 307 -9.04 20.70 30.16
N LYS A 308 -9.12 21.24 31.39
CA LYS A 308 -10.04 20.80 32.45
C LYS A 308 -11.50 20.99 32.07
N SER A 309 -11.85 22.11 31.44
CA SER A 309 -13.22 22.44 30.99
C SER A 309 -13.66 21.55 29.82
N ILE A 310 -12.75 21.22 28.91
CA ILE A 310 -12.97 20.27 27.81
C ILE A 310 -13.10 18.84 28.33
N GLY A 311 -12.38 18.48 29.40
CA GLY A 311 -12.31 17.11 29.88
C GLY A 311 -11.65 16.15 28.88
N ALA A 312 -10.66 16.66 28.13
CA ALA A 312 -9.75 15.89 27.28
C ALA A 312 -8.45 16.67 27.08
N ILE A 313 -7.33 15.94 27.02
CA ILE A 313 -5.96 16.47 26.87
C ILE A 313 -5.36 15.90 25.59
N ASN A 314 -4.73 16.75 24.78
CA ASN A 314 -3.96 16.32 23.61
C ASN A 314 -2.47 16.58 23.74
N THR A 315 -2.04 17.24 24.82
CA THR A 315 -0.67 17.74 25.01
C THR A 315 -0.33 17.64 26.50
N ILE A 316 0.69 16.86 26.85
CA ILE A 316 1.18 16.67 28.21
C ILE A 316 2.60 17.23 28.28
N ILE A 317 2.88 18.07 29.28
CA ILE A 317 4.23 18.60 29.56
C ILE A 317 4.69 18.05 30.91
N ARG A 318 5.90 17.48 30.97
CA ARG A 318 6.57 17.15 32.23
C ARG A 318 7.37 18.38 32.67
N ARG A 319 6.97 18.97 33.79
CA ARG A 319 7.70 20.09 34.41
C ARG A 319 8.95 19.60 35.17
N PRO A 320 9.89 20.50 35.50
CA PRO A 320 11.07 20.17 36.33
C PRO A 320 10.74 19.58 37.71
N ASP A 321 9.56 19.84 38.28
CA ASP A 321 9.06 19.21 39.52
C ASP A 321 8.57 17.76 39.33
N GLY A 322 8.77 17.19 38.14
CA GLY A 322 8.38 15.83 37.75
C GLY A 322 6.91 15.71 37.32
N LYS A 323 6.07 16.71 37.61
CA LYS A 323 4.63 16.63 37.35
C LYS A 323 4.30 16.76 35.88
N LEU A 324 3.46 15.84 35.43
CA LEU A 324 2.68 15.94 34.20
C LEU A 324 1.59 17.02 34.34
N VAL A 325 1.60 18.00 33.44
CA VAL A 325 0.60 19.06 33.27
C VAL A 325 -0.11 18.88 31.92
N GLY A 326 -1.43 18.83 31.93
CA GLY A 326 -2.25 18.58 30.74
C GLY A 326 -2.84 19.83 30.10
N TYR A 327 -2.69 19.95 28.78
CA TYR A 327 -3.19 21.02 27.91
C TYR A 327 -4.03 20.47 26.75
N ASN A 328 -4.81 21.35 26.11
CA ASN A 328 -5.58 21.02 24.90
C ASN A 328 -5.36 22.08 23.82
N THR A 329 -4.77 21.68 22.68
CA THR A 329 -4.59 22.52 21.49
C THR A 329 -5.52 22.12 20.34
N ASP A 330 -6.30 21.04 20.49
CA ASP A 330 -7.28 20.58 19.50
C ASP A 330 -8.38 21.65 19.29
N TYR A 331 -8.86 22.28 20.38
CA TYR A 331 -9.98 23.23 20.31
C TYR A 331 -9.62 24.46 19.46
N ILE A 332 -8.50 25.13 19.75
CA ILE A 332 -8.06 26.32 19.00
C ILE A 332 -7.65 25.94 17.57
N GLY A 333 -7.03 24.78 17.39
CA GLY A 333 -6.64 24.27 16.07
C GLY A 333 -7.84 24.06 15.15
N ALA A 334 -8.91 23.45 15.65
CA ALA A 334 -10.13 23.22 14.87
C ALA A 334 -10.96 24.51 14.70
N ILE A 335 -11.18 25.28 15.77
CA ILE A 335 -12.03 26.47 15.72
C ILE A 335 -11.44 27.56 14.82
N SER A 336 -10.14 27.86 14.91
CA SER A 336 -9.53 28.83 13.99
C SER A 336 -9.48 28.33 12.55
N ALA A 337 -9.36 27.02 12.31
CA ALA A 337 -9.51 26.45 10.96
C ALA A 337 -10.94 26.63 10.41
N ILE A 338 -11.97 26.52 11.26
CA ILE A 338 -13.37 26.75 10.87
C ILE A 338 -13.65 28.25 10.69
N GLU A 339 -13.12 29.15 11.53
CA GLU A 339 -13.30 30.60 11.40
C GLU A 339 -12.64 31.15 10.12
N ASP A 340 -11.40 30.76 9.83
CA ASP A 340 -10.74 30.99 8.53
C ASP A 340 -11.54 30.32 7.39
N GLY A 341 -12.06 29.12 7.67
CA GLY A 341 -12.96 28.33 6.85
C GLY A 341 -14.29 29.02 6.51
N ILE A 342 -14.77 29.99 7.30
CA ILE A 342 -15.94 30.83 6.98
C ILE A 342 -15.50 32.06 6.18
N GLY A 343 -14.48 32.77 6.67
CA GLY A 343 -13.89 33.93 5.97
C GLY A 343 -12.77 34.64 6.72
N GLY A 344 -12.34 34.12 7.88
CA GLY A 344 -11.52 34.83 8.85
C GLY A 344 -12.33 35.90 9.62
N PRO A 345 -11.72 36.56 10.61
CA PRO A 345 -12.29 37.77 11.21
C PRO A 345 -12.31 38.89 10.15
N GLY A 346 -13.52 39.33 9.77
CA GLY A 346 -13.71 40.40 8.81
C GLY A 346 -13.29 41.75 9.38
N SER A 347 -12.06 42.20 9.08
CA SER A 347 -11.31 43.27 9.76
C SER A 347 -10.76 42.87 11.14
N LYS A 348 -9.76 43.62 11.61
CA LYS A 348 -9.23 43.51 12.98
C LYS A 348 -10.15 44.15 14.03
N ASP A 349 -11.24 44.76 13.59
CA ASP A 349 -12.22 45.50 14.40
C ASP A 349 -13.52 44.71 14.63
N ALA A 350 -13.63 43.49 14.06
CA ALA A 350 -14.73 42.57 14.32
C ALA A 350 -14.64 41.97 15.74
N ALA A 351 -15.29 42.63 16.70
CA ALA A 351 -15.37 42.21 18.10
C ALA A 351 -16.19 40.92 18.37
N ILE A 352 -16.70 40.26 17.33
CA ILE A 352 -17.62 39.10 17.41
C ILE A 352 -17.13 38.01 16.46
N SER A 353 -17.11 36.75 16.92
CA SER A 353 -16.73 35.59 16.10
C SER A 353 -17.75 35.31 14.98
N PRO A 354 -17.32 34.86 13.78
CA PRO A 354 -18.24 34.40 12.74
C PRO A 354 -19.03 33.13 13.10
N LEU A 355 -18.71 32.48 14.23
CA LEU A 355 -19.48 31.36 14.80
C LEU A 355 -20.63 31.81 15.73
N ALA A 356 -20.65 33.07 16.16
CA ALA A 356 -21.64 33.54 17.13
C ALA A 356 -23.07 33.40 16.59
N GLY A 357 -23.96 32.78 17.37
CA GLY A 357 -25.35 32.52 17.01
C GLY A 357 -25.59 31.37 16.01
N ARG A 358 -24.59 30.96 15.21
CA ARG A 358 -24.70 29.82 14.28
C ARG A 358 -24.83 28.49 15.02
N LEU A 359 -25.38 27.49 14.33
CA LEU A 359 -25.49 26.12 14.81
C LEU A 359 -24.32 25.25 14.31
N VAL A 360 -23.53 24.71 15.25
CA VAL A 360 -22.43 23.77 14.97
C VAL A 360 -22.85 22.36 15.38
N VAL A 361 -22.91 21.45 14.41
CA VAL A 361 -23.22 20.03 14.58
C VAL A 361 -21.91 19.24 14.64
N VAL A 362 -21.51 18.85 15.85
CA VAL A 362 -20.29 18.08 16.11
C VAL A 362 -20.60 16.60 16.07
N VAL A 363 -19.95 15.85 15.16
CA VAL A 363 -20.10 14.40 15.08
C VAL A 363 -18.96 13.70 15.79
N GLY A 364 -19.28 12.93 16.83
CA GLY A 364 -18.34 12.22 17.67
C GLY A 364 -18.18 12.87 19.05
N ALA A 365 -18.36 12.08 20.11
CA ALA A 365 -18.16 12.51 21.50
C ALA A 365 -16.82 12.05 22.10
N GLY A 366 -15.79 11.87 21.25
CA GLY A 366 -14.41 11.60 21.66
C GLY A 366 -13.64 12.87 22.03
N GLY A 367 -12.35 12.76 22.38
CA GLY A 367 -11.55 13.90 22.87
C GLY A 367 -11.51 15.11 21.93
N ALA A 368 -11.36 14.89 20.62
CA ALA A 368 -11.44 15.96 19.62
C ALA A 368 -12.85 16.58 19.53
N GLY A 369 -13.89 15.76 19.64
CA GLY A 369 -15.29 16.22 19.66
C GLY A 369 -15.61 17.07 20.88
N LYS A 370 -15.10 16.70 22.06
CA LYS A 370 -15.19 17.55 23.26
C LYS A 370 -14.54 18.92 23.03
N ALA A 371 -13.33 18.93 22.45
CA ALA A 371 -12.58 20.15 22.20
C ALA A 371 -13.31 21.08 21.20
N ILE A 372 -13.85 20.53 20.11
CA ILE A 372 -14.62 21.28 19.12
C ILE A 372 -15.94 21.80 19.70
N ALA A 373 -16.69 20.96 20.43
CA ALA A 373 -17.96 21.35 21.04
C ALA A 373 -17.78 22.47 22.08
N TYR A 374 -16.76 22.36 22.93
CA TYR A 374 -16.38 23.43 23.86
C TYR A 374 -15.98 24.71 23.11
N GLY A 375 -15.05 24.61 22.17
CA GLY A 375 -14.54 25.77 21.44
C GLY A 375 -15.62 26.51 20.63
N ALA A 376 -16.59 25.79 20.06
CA ALA A 376 -17.73 26.39 19.36
C ALA A 376 -18.63 27.19 20.32
N LYS A 377 -18.95 26.61 21.48
CA LYS A 377 -19.73 27.25 22.54
C LYS A 377 -19.04 28.50 23.09
N GLU A 378 -17.73 28.47 23.35
CA GLU A 378 -17.00 29.66 23.82
C GLU A 378 -16.90 30.78 22.75
N LYS A 379 -17.10 30.46 21.46
CA LYS A 379 -17.29 31.45 20.39
C LYS A 379 -18.75 31.93 20.22
N GLY A 380 -19.66 31.48 21.08
CA GLY A 380 -21.08 31.86 21.06
C GLY A 380 -21.95 31.08 20.08
N ALA A 381 -21.47 29.94 19.56
CA ALA A 381 -22.29 29.06 18.73
C ALA A 381 -23.27 28.23 19.58
N ARG A 382 -24.40 27.87 18.98
CA ARG A 382 -25.26 26.78 19.50
C ARG A 382 -24.64 25.46 19.05
N VAL A 383 -24.67 24.45 19.91
CA VAL A 383 -23.96 23.17 19.66
C VAL A 383 -24.95 22.00 19.69
N VAL A 384 -24.85 21.13 18.68
CA VAL A 384 -25.48 19.80 18.65
C VAL A 384 -24.38 18.75 18.64
N VAL A 385 -24.54 17.68 19.43
CA VAL A 385 -23.60 16.56 19.49
C VAL A 385 -24.28 15.31 18.95
N ALA A 386 -23.82 14.82 17.80
CA ALA A 386 -24.26 13.55 17.22
C ALA A 386 -23.24 12.45 17.51
N ASN A 387 -23.65 11.30 18.07
CA ASN A 387 -22.71 10.20 18.34
C ASN A 387 -23.35 8.80 18.23
N ARG A 388 -22.53 7.79 17.94
CA ARG A 388 -22.96 6.37 17.87
C ARG A 388 -23.41 5.84 19.23
N THR A 389 -22.72 6.21 20.30
CA THR A 389 -23.10 5.95 21.70
C THR A 389 -23.82 7.19 22.22
N TYR A 390 -25.14 7.15 22.28
CA TYR A 390 -25.99 8.32 22.54
C TYR A 390 -25.72 8.94 23.92
N GLU A 391 -25.37 8.11 24.90
CA GLU A 391 -25.09 8.49 26.29
C GLU A 391 -23.87 9.42 26.37
N LYS A 392 -22.89 9.23 25.48
CA LYS A 392 -21.73 10.13 25.33
C LYS A 392 -22.11 11.45 24.63
N ALA A 393 -23.10 11.46 23.73
CA ALA A 393 -23.64 12.70 23.17
C ALA A 393 -24.41 13.49 24.23
N VAL A 394 -25.29 12.84 25.01
CA VAL A 394 -26.02 13.46 26.13
C VAL A 394 -25.06 14.09 27.14
N SER A 395 -24.02 13.34 27.55
CA SER A 395 -23.02 13.84 28.50
C SER A 395 -22.25 15.07 27.97
N LEU A 396 -21.82 15.07 26.70
CA LEU A 396 -21.09 16.21 26.13
C LEU A 396 -22.01 17.40 25.84
N ALA A 397 -23.22 17.17 25.34
CA ALA A 397 -24.21 18.21 25.09
C ALA A 397 -24.56 18.96 26.39
N ALA A 398 -24.83 18.22 27.48
CA ALA A 398 -25.08 18.82 28.79
C ALA A 398 -23.89 19.65 29.30
N ALA A 399 -22.65 19.20 29.09
CA ALA A 399 -21.45 19.92 29.50
C ALA A 399 -21.22 21.24 28.73
N VAL A 400 -21.71 21.36 27.49
CA VAL A 400 -21.60 22.59 26.68
C VAL A 400 -22.88 23.43 26.64
N GLY A 401 -23.99 22.97 27.22
CA GLY A 401 -25.31 23.62 27.10
C GLY A 401 -25.95 23.44 25.72
N GLY A 402 -25.58 22.38 25.01
CA GLY A 402 -26.08 22.04 23.67
C GLY A 402 -27.15 20.95 23.68
N HIS A 403 -27.51 20.48 22.47
CA HIS A 403 -28.47 19.39 22.26
C HIS A 403 -27.76 18.07 21.88
N ALA A 404 -28.34 16.92 22.24
CA ALA A 404 -27.79 15.60 21.97
C ALA A 404 -28.62 14.85 20.93
N LEU A 405 -27.95 14.16 20.01
CA LEU A 405 -28.55 13.50 18.86
C LEU A 405 -27.95 12.09 18.69
N ARG A 406 -28.77 11.10 18.32
CA ARG A 406 -28.27 9.80 17.88
C ARG A 406 -27.68 9.95 16.49
N LEU A 407 -26.59 9.25 16.18
CA LEU A 407 -25.97 9.33 14.85
C LEU A 407 -26.95 8.98 13.69
N ALA A 408 -27.94 8.11 13.94
CA ALA A 408 -28.97 7.76 12.96
C ALA A 408 -30.00 8.88 12.69
N GLU A 409 -30.13 9.86 13.59
CA GLU A 409 -31.06 11.00 13.43
C GLU A 409 -30.39 12.16 12.65
N LEU A 410 -29.08 12.10 12.42
CA LEU A 410 -28.29 13.16 11.78
C LEU A 410 -28.65 13.42 10.30
N GLU A 411 -29.19 12.42 9.59
CA GLU A 411 -29.63 12.57 8.19
C GLU A 411 -30.88 13.46 8.05
N THR A 412 -31.75 13.44 9.06
CA THR A 412 -33.04 14.16 9.07
C THR A 412 -33.03 15.40 9.97
N PHE A 413 -32.01 15.58 10.81
CA PHE A 413 -31.85 16.74 11.68
C PHE A 413 -31.59 18.03 10.90
N ARG A 414 -32.64 18.85 10.74
CA ARG A 414 -32.64 20.10 9.95
C ARG A 414 -33.47 21.19 10.65
N PRO A 415 -33.00 21.73 11.79
CA PRO A 415 -33.71 22.81 12.50
C PRO A 415 -33.60 24.18 11.80
N GLU A 416 -32.57 24.38 10.99
CA GLU A 416 -32.28 25.62 10.25
C GLU A 416 -31.36 25.35 9.05
N GLU A 417 -31.22 26.35 8.18
CA GLU A 417 -30.25 26.39 7.08
C GLU A 417 -28.93 27.04 7.52
N GLY A 418 -27.84 26.80 6.78
CA GLY A 418 -26.54 27.45 7.01
C GLY A 418 -25.79 26.95 8.25
N MET A 419 -26.08 25.70 8.67
CA MET A 419 -25.40 25.03 9.77
C MET A 419 -23.90 24.80 9.48
N ILE A 420 -23.12 24.42 10.50
CA ILE A 420 -21.71 24.02 10.35
C ILE A 420 -21.55 22.57 10.83
N LEU A 421 -21.08 21.68 9.96
CA LEU A 421 -20.80 20.29 10.32
C LEU A 421 -19.34 20.15 10.72
N ALA A 422 -19.05 19.45 11.82
CA ALA A 422 -17.70 19.17 12.28
C ALA A 422 -17.53 17.68 12.63
N ASN A 423 -16.93 16.89 11.73
CA ASN A 423 -16.57 15.50 12.05
C ASN A 423 -15.35 15.46 12.98
N ALA A 424 -15.51 14.77 14.10
CA ALA A 424 -14.49 14.50 15.11
C ALA A 424 -14.34 12.99 15.40
N THR A 425 -14.85 12.15 14.50
CA THR A 425 -14.67 10.69 14.52
C THR A 425 -13.47 10.25 13.67
N SER A 426 -13.15 8.95 13.69
CA SER A 426 -12.20 8.31 12.77
C SER A 426 -12.82 7.78 11.47
N LEU A 427 -14.12 8.05 11.20
CA LEU A 427 -14.75 7.66 9.94
C LEU A 427 -14.11 8.42 8.77
N GLY A 428 -13.77 7.72 7.69
CA GLY A 428 -13.05 8.27 6.55
C GLY A 428 -11.52 8.28 6.70
N MET A 429 -10.98 7.90 7.86
CA MET A 429 -9.52 7.73 8.06
C MET A 429 -9.03 6.42 7.44
N TYR A 430 -7.82 6.43 6.86
CA TYR A 430 -7.17 5.23 6.33
C TYR A 430 -7.11 4.08 7.36
N PRO A 431 -7.37 2.81 6.97
CA PRO A 431 -7.71 2.35 5.61
C PRO A 431 -9.18 2.55 5.20
N ASN A 432 -10.06 2.92 6.14
CA ASN A 432 -11.52 3.02 5.96
C ASN A 432 -11.96 4.35 5.27
N VAL A 433 -11.36 4.65 4.12
CA VAL A 433 -11.47 5.95 3.42
C VAL A 433 -12.86 6.27 2.87
N ASP A 434 -13.71 5.25 2.66
CA ASP A 434 -15.10 5.39 2.20
C ASP A 434 -16.13 5.50 3.34
N GLY A 435 -15.67 5.61 4.59
CA GLY A 435 -16.52 6.00 5.71
C GLY A 435 -16.93 7.47 5.65
N THR A 436 -18.20 7.77 5.95
CA THR A 436 -18.71 9.13 6.17
C THR A 436 -19.67 9.12 7.38
N PRO A 437 -19.70 10.16 8.23
CA PRO A 437 -20.65 10.26 9.34
C PRO A 437 -22.09 10.57 8.93
N ILE A 438 -22.30 11.09 7.71
CA ILE A 438 -23.60 11.57 7.21
C ILE A 438 -23.67 11.31 5.69
N PRO A 439 -24.84 10.95 5.11
CA PRO A 439 -24.97 10.82 3.66
C PRO A 439 -25.03 12.18 2.97
N LYS A 440 -24.41 12.29 1.79
CA LYS A 440 -24.39 13.49 0.92
C LYS A 440 -25.70 14.28 0.85
N LYS A 441 -26.85 13.61 0.78
CA LYS A 441 -28.19 14.23 0.67
C LYS A 441 -28.62 15.09 1.86
N ALA A 442 -27.94 14.96 3.00
CA ALA A 442 -28.15 15.80 4.18
C ALA A 442 -27.07 16.90 4.33
N LEU A 443 -26.08 16.98 3.44
CA LEU A 443 -25.04 18.01 3.49
C LEU A 443 -25.54 19.39 3.02
N SER A 444 -26.56 19.47 2.17
CA SER A 444 -27.05 20.73 1.57
C SER A 444 -27.56 21.78 2.55
N PHE A 445 -27.74 21.44 3.83
CA PHE A 445 -28.23 22.31 4.91
C PHE A 445 -27.08 22.99 5.70
N TYR A 446 -25.84 22.80 5.24
CA TYR A 446 -24.62 23.27 5.91
C TYR A 446 -23.85 24.26 5.02
N ASP A 447 -23.45 25.42 5.58
CA ASP A 447 -22.57 26.41 4.93
C ASP A 447 -21.11 25.92 4.89
N VAL A 448 -20.69 25.19 5.92
CA VAL A 448 -19.31 24.74 6.12
C VAL A 448 -19.29 23.29 6.62
N VAL A 449 -18.40 22.48 6.04
CA VAL A 449 -18.10 21.11 6.49
C VAL A 449 -16.63 21.00 6.85
N PHE A 450 -16.36 20.77 8.13
CA PHE A 450 -15.05 20.47 8.69
C PHE A 450 -14.91 18.97 8.99
N ASP A 451 -13.71 18.43 8.79
CA ASP A 451 -13.37 17.06 9.15
C ASP A 451 -12.01 17.02 9.85
N ALA A 452 -11.94 16.51 11.07
CA ALA A 452 -10.68 16.37 11.82
C ALA A 452 -9.73 15.31 11.22
N VAL A 453 -10.22 14.44 10.34
CA VAL A 453 -9.38 13.45 9.64
C VAL A 453 -8.50 14.14 8.60
N TYR A 454 -7.18 13.94 8.72
CA TYR A 454 -6.16 14.52 7.82
C TYR A 454 -5.43 13.47 6.96
N ALA A 455 -5.74 12.19 7.14
CA ALA A 455 -5.16 11.04 6.45
C ALA A 455 -6.27 10.08 5.99
N PRO A 456 -6.80 10.23 4.76
CA PRO A 456 -6.39 11.12 3.67
C PRO A 456 -6.70 12.61 3.90
N LYS A 457 -6.04 13.50 3.14
CA LYS A 457 -6.26 14.96 3.17
C LYS A 457 -7.68 15.38 2.75
N VAL A 458 -8.30 14.59 1.88
CA VAL A 458 -9.68 14.75 1.42
C VAL A 458 -10.38 13.42 1.70
N THR A 459 -11.19 13.38 2.75
CA THR A 459 -12.04 12.23 3.09
C THR A 459 -13.24 12.14 2.15
N ARG A 460 -14.01 11.05 2.27
CA ARG A 460 -15.33 10.97 1.65
C ARG A 460 -16.25 12.12 2.07
N LEU A 461 -16.26 12.51 3.35
CA LEU A 461 -17.09 13.62 3.84
C LEU A 461 -16.75 14.94 3.15
N LEU A 462 -15.46 15.31 3.12
CA LEU A 462 -15.00 16.54 2.48
C LEU A 462 -15.25 16.51 0.96
N ARG A 463 -15.13 15.34 0.32
CA ARG A 463 -15.46 15.16 -1.10
C ARG A 463 -16.95 15.37 -1.36
N GLU A 464 -17.82 14.66 -0.64
CA GLU A 464 -19.27 14.77 -0.79
C GLU A 464 -19.78 16.20 -0.51
N ALA A 465 -19.12 16.94 0.40
CA ALA A 465 -19.41 18.34 0.69
C ALA A 465 -18.95 19.31 -0.42
N GLU A 466 -17.73 19.17 -0.94
CA GLU A 466 -17.25 19.97 -2.09
C GLU A 466 -18.16 19.74 -3.33
N GLU A 467 -18.59 18.49 -3.56
CA GLU A 467 -19.56 18.13 -4.60
C GLU A 467 -21.00 18.63 -4.34
N CYS A 468 -21.28 19.23 -3.18
CA CYS A 468 -22.53 19.93 -2.86
C CYS A 468 -22.37 21.46 -2.90
N GLY A 469 -21.21 21.98 -3.31
CA GLY A 469 -20.91 23.42 -3.32
C GLY A 469 -20.58 24.02 -1.95
N ILE A 470 -20.46 23.18 -0.93
CA ILE A 470 -20.28 23.60 0.47
C ILE A 470 -18.82 23.94 0.74
N LYS A 471 -18.56 24.90 1.62
CA LYS A 471 -17.19 25.32 1.93
C LYS A 471 -16.51 24.29 2.85
N VAL A 472 -15.43 23.68 2.37
CA VAL A 472 -14.76 22.55 3.05
C VAL A 472 -13.51 22.97 3.81
N VAL A 473 -13.31 22.40 4.99
CA VAL A 473 -12.14 22.64 5.85
C VAL A 473 -11.48 21.30 6.20
N SER A 474 -10.30 21.05 5.62
CA SER A 474 -9.56 19.80 5.78
C SER A 474 -8.91 19.68 7.16
N GLY A 475 -8.85 18.46 7.72
CA GLY A 475 -8.17 18.18 8.99
C GLY A 475 -6.69 18.53 9.00
N VAL A 476 -6.05 18.72 7.84
CA VAL A 476 -4.69 19.27 7.73
C VAL A 476 -4.61 20.68 8.33
N GLU A 477 -5.66 21.49 8.19
CA GLU A 477 -5.74 22.86 8.74
C GLU A 477 -5.78 22.84 10.28
N MET A 478 -6.52 21.89 10.88
CA MET A 478 -6.50 21.64 12.32
C MET A 478 -5.13 21.09 12.75
N PHE A 479 -4.62 20.06 12.06
CA PHE A 479 -3.37 19.36 12.39
C PHE A 479 -2.18 20.31 12.51
N VAL A 480 -2.02 21.26 11.57
CA VAL A 480 -0.95 22.27 11.63
C VAL A 480 -1.15 23.22 12.80
N ARG A 481 -2.35 23.80 12.97
CA ARG A 481 -2.62 24.77 14.05
C ARG A 481 -2.45 24.14 15.45
N GLN A 482 -2.95 22.93 15.68
CA GLN A 482 -2.80 22.24 16.97
C GLN A 482 -1.33 21.82 17.25
N ALA A 483 -0.55 21.54 16.20
CA ALA A 483 0.88 21.21 16.30
C ALA A 483 1.75 22.43 16.62
N MET A 484 1.35 23.63 16.17
CA MET A 484 2.02 24.88 16.54
C MET A 484 1.85 25.18 18.04
N GLY A 485 0.62 25.11 18.57
CA GLY A 485 0.40 25.25 20.02
C GLY A 485 1.11 24.17 20.85
N GLN A 486 1.19 22.93 20.34
CA GLN A 486 2.01 21.87 20.94
C GLN A 486 3.50 22.25 20.99
N PHE A 487 4.04 22.77 19.88
CA PHE A 487 5.43 23.19 19.79
C PHE A 487 5.76 24.36 20.73
N GLU A 488 4.85 25.31 20.90
CA GLU A 488 4.98 26.40 21.88
C GLU A 488 5.04 25.85 23.32
N HIS A 489 4.15 24.91 23.68
CA HIS A 489 4.19 24.25 24.99
C HIS A 489 5.45 23.38 25.19
N PHE A 490 5.91 22.64 24.17
CA PHE A 490 7.11 21.80 24.27
C PHE A 490 8.41 22.60 24.38
N THR A 491 8.49 23.77 23.73
CA THR A 491 9.71 24.61 23.75
C THR A 491 9.72 25.67 24.85
N GLY A 492 8.58 25.92 25.51
CA GLY A 492 8.44 26.99 26.50
C GLY A 492 8.27 28.39 25.86
N GLY A 493 7.81 28.46 24.61
CA GLY A 493 7.55 29.72 23.91
C GLY A 493 8.79 30.48 23.43
N ILE A 494 9.87 29.78 23.10
CA ILE A 494 11.11 30.40 22.59
C ILE A 494 10.86 31.06 21.23
N GLU A 495 11.00 32.39 21.17
CA GLU A 495 11.04 33.14 19.92
C GLU A 495 12.38 32.94 19.19
N GLY A 496 12.36 32.89 17.86
CA GLY A 496 13.57 32.81 17.03
C GLY A 496 13.34 33.34 15.61
N GLU A 497 14.38 33.92 15.01
CA GLU A 497 14.33 34.40 13.62
C GLU A 497 14.43 33.26 12.62
N TRP A 498 13.41 33.11 11.78
CA TRP A 498 13.38 32.09 10.73
C TRP A 498 14.07 32.59 9.46
N ARG A 499 15.19 31.96 9.08
CA ARG A 499 15.79 32.15 7.75
C ARG A 499 14.96 31.43 6.69
N SER A 500 14.74 32.09 5.56
CA SER A 500 13.89 31.65 4.44
C SER A 500 14.28 30.30 3.83
N ASP A 501 15.55 29.95 3.94
CA ASP A 501 16.27 29.14 2.98
C ASP A 501 15.99 27.63 3.14
N GLY A 502 15.40 27.23 4.28
CA GLY A 502 14.95 25.86 4.54
C GLY A 502 13.55 25.55 3.99
N CYS A 503 12.78 26.56 3.57
CA CYS A 503 11.35 26.38 3.27
C CYS A 503 11.09 25.67 1.93
N GLU A 504 12.01 25.79 0.96
CA GLU A 504 11.77 25.34 -0.43
C GLU A 504 11.86 23.80 -0.59
N LYS A 505 12.64 23.12 0.26
CA LYS A 505 12.76 21.64 0.24
C LYS A 505 11.55 20.90 0.83
N PHE A 506 10.62 21.62 1.48
CA PHE A 506 9.41 21.01 2.07
C PHE A 506 8.39 20.58 1.01
N ASP A 507 8.25 21.36 -0.08
CA ASP A 507 7.29 21.13 -1.17
C ASP A 507 7.69 19.98 -2.13
N GLU A 508 8.94 19.51 -2.04
CA GLU A 508 9.46 18.34 -2.75
C GLU A 508 9.22 17.04 -1.95
N GLN A 509 9.47 17.07 -0.64
CA GLN A 509 9.43 15.87 0.21
C GLN A 509 8.03 15.56 0.78
N CYS A 510 7.09 16.53 0.80
CA CYS A 510 5.72 16.29 1.27
C CYS A 510 4.65 16.88 0.32
N PRO A 511 4.17 16.10 -0.68
CA PRO A 511 3.16 16.59 -1.63
C PRO A 511 1.85 17.09 -1.01
N THR A 512 1.54 16.72 0.25
CA THR A 512 0.30 17.13 0.92
C THR A 512 0.30 18.55 1.50
N THR A 513 1.45 19.19 1.70
CA THR A 513 1.59 20.49 2.38
C THR A 513 1.93 21.66 1.45
N ARG A 514 2.02 21.43 0.14
CA ARG A 514 2.33 22.45 -0.88
C ARG A 514 1.54 23.74 -0.69
N GLY A 515 2.25 24.87 -0.60
CA GLY A 515 1.69 26.22 -0.46
C GLY A 515 1.63 26.78 0.96
N VAL A 516 1.98 26.02 2.01
CA VAL A 516 2.00 26.52 3.39
C VAL A 516 3.38 27.03 3.79
N ARG A 517 3.62 28.35 3.62
CA ARG A 517 4.74 29.04 4.29
C ARG A 517 4.31 29.49 5.69
N VAL A 518 4.94 28.93 6.72
CA VAL A 518 4.78 29.38 8.12
C VAL A 518 5.82 30.46 8.39
N ILE A 519 5.37 31.66 8.75
CA ILE A 519 6.24 32.79 9.10
C ILE A 519 5.89 33.25 10.51
N PHE A 520 6.82 33.05 11.45
CA PHE A 520 6.73 33.58 12.80
C PHE A 520 7.29 35.01 12.82
N ARG A 521 6.58 35.95 13.46
CA ARG A 521 7.03 37.34 13.59
C ARG A 521 6.56 37.97 14.90
N ASN A 522 7.51 38.21 15.81
CA ASN A 522 7.42 38.99 17.05
C ASN A 522 6.09 38.84 17.81
N GLY A 523 5.95 37.71 18.52
CA GLY A 523 5.13 37.50 19.71
C GLY A 523 3.60 37.61 19.64
N LYS A 524 3.00 38.22 18.60
CA LYS A 524 1.55 38.56 18.62
C LYS A 524 0.76 38.35 17.32
N ASN A 525 1.36 37.98 16.19
CA ASN A 525 0.60 37.60 14.98
C ASN A 525 1.32 36.46 14.23
N ILE A 526 0.72 35.26 14.22
CA ILE A 526 1.08 34.21 13.25
C ILE A 526 0.49 34.63 11.89
N VAL A 527 1.32 34.75 10.86
CA VAL A 527 0.86 35.07 9.50
C VAL A 527 1.04 33.85 8.60
N LEU A 528 -0.03 33.08 8.42
CA LEU A 528 -0.13 32.06 7.37
C LEU A 528 -0.24 32.75 6.01
N SER A 529 0.90 33.09 5.40
CA SER A 529 0.93 33.73 4.08
C SER A 529 0.69 32.70 2.96
N LEU A 530 -0.57 32.28 2.82
CA LEU A 530 -1.08 31.69 1.57
C LEU A 530 -0.96 32.75 0.46
N PHE A 531 0.13 32.69 -0.31
CA PHE A 531 0.39 33.58 -1.44
C PHE A 531 -0.58 33.28 -2.60
N ARG A 532 -1.83 33.76 -2.48
CA ARG A 532 -2.67 34.06 -3.63
C ARG A 532 -1.93 35.09 -4.49
N ARG A 533 -1.49 34.71 -5.69
CA ARG A 533 -1.17 35.69 -6.74
C ARG A 533 -2.46 36.42 -7.12
N GLN A 534 -2.74 37.57 -6.52
CA GLN A 534 -3.64 38.54 -7.12
C GLN A 534 -2.93 39.26 -8.29
N PRO A 535 -3.64 39.59 -9.37
CA PRO A 535 -3.10 40.41 -10.44
C PRO A 535 -3.02 41.88 -10.01
N GLN A 536 -1.86 42.51 -10.15
CA GLN A 536 -1.76 43.96 -10.06
C GLN A 536 -2.19 44.57 -11.41
N PHE A 537 -3.44 45.03 -11.49
CA PHE A 537 -3.76 46.16 -12.36
C PHE A 537 -3.25 47.43 -11.68
N GLY A 538 -2.27 48.11 -12.30
CA GLY A 538 -1.65 49.31 -11.73
C GLY A 538 -2.32 50.60 -12.18
N ASN A 539 -1.93 51.72 -11.56
CA ASN A 539 -2.03 53.03 -12.21
C ASN A 539 -1.03 54.08 -11.67
N SER A 540 -0.77 55.08 -12.51
CA SER A 540 -0.22 56.42 -12.21
C SER A 540 1.04 56.59 -11.33
N ARG A 541 2.18 56.80 -12.00
CA ARG A 541 3.16 57.91 -11.84
C ARG A 541 3.36 58.58 -10.45
N VAL A 542 4.61 58.60 -9.98
CA VAL A 542 5.39 59.82 -9.64
C VAL A 542 6.85 59.61 -10.13
N SER A 543 7.58 60.69 -10.43
CA SER A 543 9.02 60.71 -10.80
C SER A 543 9.92 60.83 -9.54
N ASP A 544 11.23 60.54 -9.51
CA ASP A 544 12.32 61.32 -10.12
C ASP A 544 13.73 60.76 -9.77
N THR A 545 14.74 61.20 -10.54
CA THR A 545 16.19 61.28 -10.21
C THR A 545 17.05 60.02 -9.89
N MET A 546 18.10 59.86 -10.74
CA MET A 546 19.39 59.15 -10.54
C MET A 546 20.30 59.85 -9.47
N PRO A 547 21.58 59.44 -9.13
CA PRO A 547 22.51 58.55 -9.86
C PRO A 547 23.51 57.64 -9.07
N ASN A 548 24.29 56.84 -9.84
CA ASN A 548 25.63 56.25 -9.54
C ASN A 548 25.72 55.17 -8.41
N CYS A 549 26.71 54.26 -8.36
CA CYS A 549 27.96 54.00 -9.12
C CYS A 549 27.92 52.60 -9.80
N LEU A 550 28.56 52.34 -10.96
CA LEU A 550 29.99 52.00 -11.19
C LEU A 550 30.50 50.85 -10.26
N ILE A 551 31.13 49.75 -10.73
CA ILE A 551 32.08 49.51 -11.85
C ILE A 551 31.73 48.12 -12.50
N SER A 552 31.55 47.98 -13.83
CA SER A 552 32.54 47.51 -14.84
C SER A 552 33.14 46.10 -14.55
N LEU A 553 33.29 45.13 -15.46
CA LEU A 553 33.15 44.98 -16.93
C LEU A 553 33.00 43.44 -17.22
N ALA A 554 32.77 42.83 -18.40
CA ALA A 554 32.79 43.23 -19.82
C ALA A 554 31.83 42.37 -20.71
N ARG A 555 32.04 42.45 -22.04
CA ARG A 555 31.58 41.62 -23.20
C ARG A 555 32.76 41.64 -24.23
N PRO A 556 32.82 40.95 -25.42
CA PRO A 556 31.80 40.46 -26.39
C PRO A 556 31.89 38.93 -26.67
N ALA A 557 31.02 38.21 -27.42
CA ALA A 557 30.24 38.35 -28.68
C ALA A 557 30.93 37.74 -29.95
N ALA A 558 30.12 37.24 -30.92
CA ALA A 558 30.50 36.43 -32.11
C ALA A 558 30.89 37.32 -33.35
N PRO A 559 31.19 36.84 -34.61
CA PRO A 559 30.33 35.96 -35.45
C PRO A 559 30.95 35.09 -36.64
N THR A 560 30.11 34.24 -37.27
CA THR A 560 29.99 33.85 -38.73
C THR A 560 31.08 33.20 -39.65
N LEU A 561 30.73 32.04 -40.26
CA LEU A 561 30.81 31.63 -41.71
C LEU A 561 32.20 31.40 -42.41
N PRO A 562 32.33 30.87 -43.68
CA PRO A 562 31.61 29.80 -44.45
C PRO A 562 32.52 28.84 -45.32
N HIS A 563 31.91 27.95 -46.15
CA HIS A 563 32.44 27.20 -47.34
C HIS A 563 33.42 25.98 -47.14
N SER A 564 33.62 25.03 -48.09
CA SER A 564 32.75 24.37 -49.11
C SER A 564 33.50 23.27 -49.93
N HIS A 565 32.79 22.26 -50.47
CA HIS A 565 33.16 21.37 -51.62
C HIS A 565 34.37 20.41 -51.45
N LEU A 566 34.47 19.22 -52.09
CA LEU A 566 33.67 18.42 -53.05
C LEU A 566 33.71 16.91 -52.57
N THR A 567 33.46 15.78 -53.27
CA THR A 567 33.34 15.36 -54.69
C THR A 567 32.48 14.06 -54.80
N ASN A 568 32.37 13.44 -55.98
CA ASN A 568 31.76 12.11 -56.32
C ASN A 568 32.51 11.58 -57.59
N PRO A 569 32.18 10.48 -58.32
CA PRO A 569 31.27 9.34 -58.07
C PRO A 569 31.83 7.93 -58.45
N ARG A 570 31.03 6.85 -58.27
CA ARG A 570 30.70 5.85 -59.33
C ARG A 570 29.61 4.84 -58.92
N HIS A 571 28.89 4.36 -59.92
CA HIS A 571 27.77 3.39 -59.96
C HIS A 571 28.04 2.42 -61.15
N PRO A 572 27.19 1.43 -61.52
CA PRO A 572 26.08 0.75 -60.82
C PRO A 572 26.16 -0.80 -60.89
N ALA A 573 25.16 -1.53 -60.35
CA ALA A 573 24.47 -2.65 -61.07
C ALA A 573 23.38 -3.36 -60.21
N THR A 574 22.14 -3.36 -60.72
CA THR A 574 21.03 -4.30 -60.43
C THR A 574 20.82 -5.18 -61.70
N PRO A 575 19.95 -6.24 -61.81
CA PRO A 575 18.54 -6.29 -61.33
C PRO A 575 17.85 -7.68 -61.05
N THR A 576 16.62 -7.66 -60.50
CA THR A 576 15.48 -8.64 -60.70
C THR A 576 15.70 -10.14 -60.34
N ALA A 577 14.69 -11.02 -60.11
CA ALA A 577 13.26 -11.02 -59.74
C ALA A 577 12.93 -12.47 -59.24
N THR A 578 11.74 -13.03 -59.00
CA THR A 578 10.30 -12.72 -59.25
C THR A 578 9.43 -13.46 -58.19
N ALA A 579 8.10 -13.62 -58.38
CA ALA A 579 7.21 -14.40 -57.49
C ALA A 579 6.29 -15.38 -58.27
N ALA A 580 5.87 -16.48 -57.64
CA ALA A 580 4.87 -17.43 -58.16
C ALA A 580 4.22 -18.30 -57.04
N THR A 581 3.05 -18.89 -57.31
CA THR A 581 2.26 -19.76 -56.40
C THR A 581 1.86 -21.10 -57.12
N PRO A 582 0.83 -21.90 -56.74
CA PRO A 582 1.02 -23.07 -55.84
C PRO A 582 0.42 -24.43 -56.29
N LYS A 583 0.76 -25.52 -55.57
CA LYS A 583 0.07 -26.87 -55.54
C LYS A 583 0.14 -27.71 -56.84
N PRO A 584 -0.37 -28.98 -56.93
CA PRO A 584 -0.81 -29.97 -55.90
C PRO A 584 -0.22 -31.41 -56.02
N ASN A 585 -0.42 -32.26 -54.97
CA ASN A 585 -0.52 -33.76 -54.95
C ASN A 585 0.69 -34.61 -55.51
N THR A 586 0.93 -35.91 -55.22
CA THR A 586 0.13 -37.03 -54.62
C THR A 586 1.09 -37.95 -53.76
N PRO A 587 0.89 -39.26 -53.43
CA PRO A 587 1.15 -39.75 -52.05
C PRO A 587 2.27 -40.83 -51.94
N PRO A 588 2.31 -41.82 -51.00
CA PRO A 588 3.54 -42.11 -50.21
C PRO A 588 4.33 -43.37 -50.61
N ASP A 589 5.58 -43.46 -50.15
CA ASP A 589 6.45 -44.66 -50.24
C ASP A 589 6.85 -45.15 -48.82
N PRO A 590 6.50 -46.38 -48.41
CA PRO A 590 6.63 -46.85 -47.03
C PRO A 590 7.93 -47.64 -46.72
N THR A 591 9.12 -47.05 -46.87
CA THR A 591 10.37 -47.65 -46.33
C THR A 591 11.42 -46.65 -45.80
N ARG A 592 11.17 -46.04 -44.63
CA ARG A 592 12.27 -45.51 -43.78
C ARG A 592 11.89 -45.47 -42.29
N PRO A 593 12.81 -45.84 -41.36
CA PRO A 593 12.54 -45.70 -39.93
C PRO A 593 12.33 -44.23 -39.56
N ALA A 594 11.34 -43.97 -38.69
CA ALA A 594 11.11 -42.63 -38.17
C ALA A 594 12.27 -42.22 -37.25
N PRO A 595 12.91 -41.05 -37.44
CA PRO A 595 13.76 -40.47 -36.41
C PRO A 595 12.87 -40.04 -35.24
N HIS A 596 13.24 -40.43 -34.01
CA HIS A 596 12.56 -39.94 -32.81
C HIS A 596 12.73 -38.42 -32.71
N LEU A 597 11.66 -37.69 -33.00
CA LEU A 597 11.60 -36.24 -32.89
C LEU A 597 11.21 -35.90 -31.45
N THR A 598 12.21 -35.82 -30.57
CA THR A 598 12.02 -35.53 -29.15
C THR A 598 11.46 -34.12 -28.98
N LEU A 599 10.15 -34.00 -28.83
CA LEU A 599 9.46 -32.73 -28.57
C LEU A 599 9.73 -32.26 -27.14
N HIS A 600 10.90 -31.66 -26.92
CA HIS A 600 11.09 -30.79 -25.78
C HIS A 600 10.17 -29.58 -25.91
N HIS A 601 9.01 -29.62 -25.26
CA HIS A 601 8.18 -28.43 -25.02
C HIS A 601 8.94 -27.46 -24.11
N GLN A 602 9.71 -26.56 -24.73
CA GLN A 602 10.31 -25.43 -24.04
C GLN A 602 9.22 -24.41 -23.71
N TYR A 603 8.99 -24.17 -22.41
CA TYR A 603 8.09 -23.12 -21.91
C TYR A 603 8.56 -21.73 -22.36
N SER A 604 8.10 -21.28 -23.53
CA SER A 604 8.62 -20.09 -24.24
C SER A 604 8.05 -18.76 -23.73
N GLY A 605 8.17 -18.48 -22.42
CA GLY A 605 7.67 -17.23 -21.84
C GLY A 605 7.92 -16.98 -20.35
N THR A 606 8.73 -17.82 -19.67
CA THR A 606 8.89 -17.76 -18.21
C THR A 606 9.33 -16.40 -17.69
N LEU A 607 8.79 -16.01 -16.53
CA LEU A 607 9.38 -14.95 -15.71
C LEU A 607 10.81 -15.35 -15.34
N PRO A 608 11.81 -14.44 -15.41
CA PRO A 608 13.20 -14.82 -15.23
C PRO A 608 13.49 -15.29 -13.80
N LEU A 609 13.92 -16.55 -13.68
CA LEU A 609 14.46 -17.11 -12.45
C LEU A 609 15.80 -16.47 -12.06
N PRO A 610 16.02 -16.18 -10.77
CA PRO A 610 17.36 -16.16 -10.20
C PRO A 610 18.07 -17.51 -10.44
N ILE A 611 19.34 -17.48 -10.83
CA ILE A 611 20.12 -18.67 -11.24
C ILE A 611 20.30 -19.68 -10.08
N SER A 612 20.18 -19.21 -8.84
CA SER A 612 20.14 -19.96 -7.59
C SER A 612 18.99 -20.99 -7.51
N LEU A 613 17.75 -20.52 -7.70
CA LEU A 613 16.51 -21.26 -7.55
C LEU A 613 16.40 -22.42 -8.56
N ALA A 614 17.13 -22.33 -9.68
CA ALA A 614 17.28 -23.45 -10.62
C ALA A 614 17.90 -24.72 -10.02
N ARG A 615 18.44 -24.69 -8.79
CA ARG A 615 18.87 -25.88 -8.04
C ARG A 615 17.81 -26.47 -7.12
N ALA A 616 16.90 -25.67 -6.56
CA ALA A 616 15.87 -26.16 -5.63
C ALA A 616 14.96 -27.20 -6.29
N PHE A 617 14.70 -27.04 -7.59
CA PHE A 617 13.84 -27.91 -8.40
C PHE A 617 14.63 -28.95 -9.20
N THR A 618 15.68 -29.57 -8.62
CA THR A 618 16.53 -30.57 -9.31
C THR A 618 16.45 -32.00 -8.75
N SER A 619 15.48 -32.28 -7.87
CA SER A 619 15.10 -33.66 -7.51
C SER A 619 14.41 -34.35 -8.68
N SER A 620 15.12 -35.27 -9.36
CA SER A 620 14.66 -35.88 -10.60
C SER A 620 13.54 -36.91 -10.41
N LEU A 621 12.29 -36.49 -10.66
CA LEU A 621 11.20 -37.35 -11.09
C LEU A 621 10.61 -36.78 -12.40
N PRO A 622 10.21 -37.62 -13.38
CA PRO A 622 9.45 -37.14 -14.52
C PRO A 622 8.09 -36.61 -14.07
N LYS A 623 7.57 -35.56 -14.73
CA LYS A 623 6.11 -35.37 -14.78
C LYS A 623 5.54 -36.48 -15.65
N GLU A 624 4.49 -37.16 -15.17
CA GLU A 624 3.62 -37.93 -16.06
C GLU A 624 2.80 -36.94 -16.90
N GLU A 625 2.64 -37.22 -18.20
CA GLU A 625 2.01 -36.32 -19.16
C GLU A 625 0.47 -36.45 -19.15
N GLU A 626 -0.15 -36.10 -18.02
CA GLU A 626 -1.57 -35.75 -17.97
C GLU A 626 -1.73 -34.25 -17.69
N GLU A 627 -2.46 -33.55 -18.56
CA GLU A 627 -2.81 -32.13 -18.37
C GLU A 627 -3.93 -32.02 -17.32
N GLU A 628 -3.59 -32.21 -16.03
CA GLU A 628 -4.51 -31.96 -14.90
C GLU A 628 -4.94 -30.48 -14.91
N MET A 629 -6.15 -30.22 -15.44
CA MET A 629 -6.81 -28.91 -15.41
C MET A 629 -6.95 -28.40 -13.98
N THR A 630 -6.61 -27.12 -13.75
CA THR A 630 -6.81 -26.45 -12.45
C THR A 630 -8.24 -26.59 -11.97
N LEU A 631 -8.39 -27.18 -10.78
CA LEU A 631 -9.70 -27.45 -10.19
C LEU A 631 -10.32 -26.18 -9.61
N LEU A 632 -11.62 -25.99 -9.83
CA LEU A 632 -12.40 -24.89 -9.27
C LEU A 632 -13.13 -25.34 -8.00
N CYS A 633 -12.67 -24.85 -6.85
CA CYS A 633 -13.20 -25.19 -5.54
C CYS A 633 -14.16 -24.13 -4.97
N VAL A 634 -15.24 -24.56 -4.34
CA VAL A 634 -16.18 -23.70 -3.60
C VAL A 634 -16.10 -23.94 -2.10
N PRO A 635 -15.76 -22.92 -1.27
CA PRO A 635 -15.75 -23.07 0.18
C PRO A 635 -17.17 -22.98 0.75
N LEU A 636 -17.57 -23.99 1.52
CA LEU A 636 -18.87 -24.07 2.17
C LEU A 636 -18.77 -23.42 3.55
N VAL A 637 -19.25 -22.19 3.67
CA VAL A 637 -19.17 -21.34 4.88
C VAL A 637 -20.49 -21.26 5.66
N ALA A 638 -21.45 -22.15 5.37
CA ALA A 638 -22.76 -22.16 6.01
C ALA A 638 -22.72 -22.76 7.43
N ARG A 639 -23.52 -22.21 8.35
CA ARG A 639 -23.47 -22.55 9.80
C ARG A 639 -24.29 -23.77 10.23
N THR A 640 -24.81 -24.55 9.28
CA THR A 640 -25.49 -25.84 9.55
C THR A 640 -25.21 -26.85 8.46
N VAL A 641 -25.31 -28.14 8.79
CA VAL A 641 -25.09 -29.26 7.86
C VAL A 641 -26.08 -29.21 6.68
N GLU A 642 -27.34 -28.89 6.95
CA GLU A 642 -28.38 -28.81 5.94
C GLU A 642 -28.10 -27.69 4.93
N ALA A 643 -27.63 -26.53 5.41
CA ALA A 643 -27.25 -25.41 4.56
C ALA A 643 -25.95 -25.69 3.79
N MET A 644 -24.95 -26.34 4.41
CA MET A 644 -23.74 -26.78 3.68
C MET A 644 -24.08 -27.76 2.55
N ARG A 645 -25.02 -28.70 2.76
CA ARG A 645 -25.45 -29.62 1.70
C ARG A 645 -26.20 -28.93 0.56
N ALA A 646 -27.02 -27.93 0.88
CA ALA A 646 -27.65 -27.08 -0.13
C ALA A 646 -26.61 -26.28 -0.93
N ASP A 647 -25.60 -25.73 -0.26
CA ASP A 647 -24.51 -24.98 -0.88
C ASP A 647 -23.60 -25.88 -1.72
N ALA A 648 -23.38 -27.14 -1.34
CA ALA A 648 -22.69 -28.13 -2.17
C ALA A 648 -23.47 -28.48 -3.45
N ALA A 649 -24.80 -28.57 -3.38
CA ALA A 649 -25.65 -28.73 -4.56
C ALA A 649 -25.66 -27.49 -5.45
N ALA A 650 -25.63 -26.29 -4.87
CA ALA A 650 -25.46 -25.04 -5.62
C ALA A 650 -24.08 -24.96 -6.31
N ALA A 651 -23.01 -25.43 -5.65
CA ALA A 651 -21.67 -25.49 -6.23
C ALA A 651 -21.60 -26.41 -7.45
N ALA A 652 -22.24 -27.58 -7.37
CA ALA A 652 -22.37 -28.50 -8.50
C ALA A 652 -23.16 -27.88 -9.66
N ALA A 653 -24.29 -27.22 -9.36
CA ALA A 653 -25.10 -26.54 -10.36
C ALA A 653 -24.38 -25.33 -11.02
N ALA A 654 -23.44 -24.71 -10.31
CA ALA A 654 -22.60 -23.61 -10.80
C ALA A 654 -21.34 -24.08 -11.57
N GLY A 655 -21.08 -25.39 -11.70
CA GLY A 655 -19.93 -25.89 -12.47
C GLY A 655 -18.59 -25.90 -11.74
N ALA A 656 -18.61 -25.95 -10.39
CA ALA A 656 -17.42 -26.23 -9.59
C ALA A 656 -17.02 -27.71 -9.62
N ASP A 657 -15.73 -28.00 -9.50
CA ASP A 657 -15.20 -29.37 -9.53
C ASP A 657 -15.19 -30.05 -8.15
N LEU A 658 -15.09 -29.26 -7.07
CA LEU A 658 -15.04 -29.74 -5.70
C LEU A 658 -15.46 -28.67 -4.67
N VAL A 659 -15.64 -29.08 -3.42
CA VAL A 659 -16.01 -28.20 -2.30
C VAL A 659 -15.01 -28.24 -1.14
N GLU A 660 -14.74 -27.09 -0.50
CA GLU A 660 -13.96 -27.01 0.76
C GLU A 660 -14.96 -26.91 1.92
N ILE A 661 -15.19 -28.02 2.62
CA ILE A 661 -16.08 -28.11 3.78
C ILE A 661 -15.38 -27.50 5.00
N ARG A 662 -15.73 -26.26 5.35
CA ARG A 662 -15.19 -25.52 6.50
C ARG A 662 -15.90 -25.93 7.80
N LEU A 663 -15.50 -27.07 8.37
CA LEU A 663 -16.14 -27.60 9.60
C LEU A 663 -16.15 -26.60 10.75
N ASP A 664 -15.16 -25.71 10.79
CA ASP A 664 -15.04 -24.63 11.76
C ASP A 664 -16.22 -23.63 11.72
N PHE A 665 -16.85 -23.38 10.57
CA PHE A 665 -18.00 -22.47 10.44
C PHE A 665 -19.31 -23.05 11.02
N ILE A 666 -19.37 -24.36 11.31
CA ILE A 666 -20.50 -24.97 12.05
C ILE A 666 -20.39 -24.69 13.56
N GLY A 667 -19.16 -24.45 14.05
CA GLY A 667 -18.86 -24.16 15.45
C GLY A 667 -19.22 -25.29 16.42
N SER A 668 -19.45 -24.94 17.68
CA SER A 668 -19.69 -25.86 18.81
C SER A 668 -20.92 -26.77 18.72
N LYS A 669 -21.69 -26.70 17.62
CA LYS A 669 -22.80 -27.60 17.32
C LYS A 669 -22.39 -28.84 16.52
N PHE A 670 -21.22 -28.81 15.88
CA PHE A 670 -20.75 -29.89 15.01
C PHE A 670 -20.43 -31.16 15.79
N ARG A 671 -20.94 -32.30 15.30
CA ARG A 671 -20.75 -33.62 15.91
C ARG A 671 -20.09 -34.55 14.90
N PRO A 672 -18.75 -34.74 14.91
CA PRO A 672 -18.03 -35.45 13.84
C PRO A 672 -18.65 -36.80 13.43
N ARG A 673 -19.05 -37.63 14.41
CA ARG A 673 -19.65 -38.96 14.16
C ARG A 673 -21.10 -38.96 13.67
N GLU A 674 -21.84 -37.87 13.88
CA GLU A 674 -23.21 -37.71 13.38
C GLU A 674 -23.22 -36.95 12.05
N ASP A 675 -22.40 -35.90 11.92
CA ASP A 675 -22.50 -34.92 10.83
C ASP A 675 -21.58 -35.19 9.63
N LEU A 676 -20.37 -35.73 9.81
CA LEU A 676 -19.52 -36.08 8.65
C LEU A 676 -20.18 -37.11 7.72
N PRO A 677 -20.85 -38.18 8.22
CA PRO A 677 -21.61 -39.07 7.35
C PRO A 677 -22.76 -38.36 6.61
N ARG A 678 -23.30 -37.26 7.15
CA ARG A 678 -24.40 -36.49 6.55
C ARG A 678 -23.88 -35.48 5.50
N LEU A 679 -22.70 -34.90 5.73
CA LEU A 679 -22.01 -33.99 4.81
C LEU A 679 -21.42 -34.73 3.60
N LEU A 680 -20.76 -35.87 3.83
CA LEU A 680 -20.01 -36.60 2.80
C LEU A 680 -20.88 -37.57 1.99
N ARG A 681 -21.81 -38.31 2.61
CA ARG A 681 -22.63 -39.30 1.87
C ARG A 681 -23.68 -38.60 1.02
N GLY A 682 -23.53 -38.71 -0.31
CA GLY A 682 -24.36 -37.97 -1.25
C GLY A 682 -24.01 -36.48 -1.31
N CYS A 683 -22.75 -36.12 -1.02
CA CYS A 683 -22.20 -34.87 -1.56
C CYS A 683 -22.13 -35.02 -3.10
N PRO A 684 -22.59 -34.03 -3.90
CA PRO A 684 -22.63 -34.14 -5.36
C PRO A 684 -21.26 -33.93 -6.03
N LEU A 685 -20.26 -33.47 -5.28
CA LEU A 685 -18.90 -33.21 -5.74
C LEU A 685 -17.87 -33.87 -4.81
N PRO A 686 -16.64 -34.12 -5.30
CA PRO A 686 -15.47 -34.31 -4.45
C PRO A 686 -15.33 -33.25 -3.36
N ALA A 687 -14.73 -33.61 -2.23
CA ALA A 687 -14.61 -32.73 -1.07
C ALA A 687 -13.17 -32.63 -0.54
N ILE A 688 -12.77 -31.41 -0.20
CA ILE A 688 -11.75 -31.10 0.81
C ILE A 688 -12.47 -30.93 2.15
N VAL A 689 -12.02 -31.62 3.20
CA VAL A 689 -12.43 -31.34 4.57
C VAL A 689 -11.30 -30.64 5.31
N THR A 690 -11.60 -29.51 5.95
CA THR A 690 -10.67 -28.77 6.81
C THR A 690 -11.38 -28.33 8.08
N TYR A 691 -10.64 -28.20 9.17
CA TYR A 691 -11.18 -27.84 10.48
C TYR A 691 -10.18 -26.96 11.21
N ARG A 692 -10.20 -25.65 10.93
CA ARG A 692 -9.15 -24.72 11.34
C ARG A 692 -9.47 -24.02 12.66
N SER A 693 -8.44 -23.83 13.49
CA SER A 693 -8.55 -23.19 14.81
C SER A 693 -8.74 -21.67 14.76
N GLU A 694 -9.49 -21.15 15.73
CA GLU A 694 -9.50 -19.71 16.06
C GLU A 694 -8.20 -19.32 16.80
N PRO A 695 -7.84 -18.02 16.92
CA PRO A 695 -6.70 -17.59 17.71
C PRO A 695 -6.94 -17.91 19.19
N ARG A 696 -6.21 -18.88 19.74
CA ARG A 696 -6.14 -19.05 21.19
C ARG A 696 -5.31 -17.89 21.78
N PRO A 697 -5.83 -17.08 22.71
CA PRO A 697 -4.95 -16.28 23.56
C PRO A 697 -4.09 -17.23 24.41
N SER A 698 -2.77 -17.02 24.46
CA SER A 698 -1.84 -17.94 25.12
C SER A 698 -2.13 -18.08 26.62
N PRO A 699 -2.55 -19.26 27.13
CA PRO A 699 -2.98 -19.44 28.51
C PRO A 699 -1.80 -19.86 29.40
N ALA A 700 -0.75 -19.04 29.47
CA ALA A 700 0.53 -19.42 30.10
C ALA A 700 1.23 -18.31 30.90
N LEU A 701 0.50 -17.58 31.75
CA LEU A 701 1.11 -16.95 32.94
C LEU A 701 0.13 -16.85 34.13
N ALA A 702 -0.65 -17.91 34.33
CA ALA A 702 -1.61 -18.05 35.42
C ALA A 702 -1.28 -19.25 36.34
N THR A 703 -0.28 -19.05 37.20
CA THR A 703 -0.05 -19.76 38.49
C THR A 703 0.26 -21.27 38.55
N LEU A 704 1.23 -21.60 39.42
CA LEU A 704 1.40 -22.85 40.20
C LEU A 704 2.09 -24.08 39.51
N PRO A 705 2.73 -25.02 40.27
CA PRO A 705 4.17 -25.25 40.07
C PRO A 705 4.64 -26.73 39.92
N TYR A 706 5.98 -26.86 39.72
CA TYR A 706 6.85 -28.05 39.87
C TYR A 706 6.30 -29.30 40.61
N VAL A 707 6.32 -30.45 39.92
CA VAL A 707 6.71 -31.78 40.46
C VAL A 707 7.46 -32.58 39.36
N VAL A 708 8.37 -33.47 39.77
CA VAL A 708 9.27 -34.30 38.93
C VAL A 708 8.61 -35.61 38.48
N LEU A 709 8.96 -36.12 37.28
CA LEU A 709 9.12 -37.56 37.01
C LEU A 709 10.13 -37.82 35.87
N SER A 710 10.60 -39.06 35.71
CA SER A 710 11.94 -39.34 35.17
C SER A 710 12.10 -40.59 34.29
N GLN A 711 12.89 -40.44 33.21
CA GLN A 711 13.69 -41.46 32.49
C GLN A 711 12.97 -42.57 31.69
N ALA A 712 13.73 -43.10 30.71
CA ALA A 712 13.39 -44.08 29.67
C ALA A 712 12.37 -43.59 28.60
N ALA A 713 12.55 -43.82 27.29
CA ALA A 713 13.63 -44.52 26.56
C ALA A 713 14.04 -43.80 25.26
N THR A 714 15.15 -44.23 24.66
CA THR A 714 15.81 -43.61 23.50
C THR A 714 15.18 -43.93 22.13
N ALA A 715 15.55 -43.10 21.15
CA ALA A 715 15.55 -43.36 19.70
C ALA A 715 14.24 -43.18 18.90
N HIS A 716 13.83 -41.91 18.75
CA HIS A 716 13.71 -41.28 17.42
C HIS A 716 14.05 -39.78 17.56
N ARG A 717 14.85 -39.21 16.65
CA ARG A 717 15.13 -37.76 16.65
C ARG A 717 14.01 -37.04 15.87
N ALA A 718 13.04 -36.51 16.60
CA ALA A 718 12.29 -35.35 16.09
C ALA A 718 13.21 -34.12 16.12
N LEU A 719 13.06 -33.23 15.14
CA LEU A 719 13.54 -31.86 15.22
C LEU A 719 12.41 -31.00 15.81
N ASP A 720 12.71 -30.03 16.66
CA ASP A 720 11.69 -29.19 17.28
C ASP A 720 11.15 -28.16 16.27
N TRP A 721 9.94 -28.40 15.78
CA TRP A 721 9.38 -27.79 14.55
C TRP A 721 8.61 -26.48 14.73
N PHE A 722 9.01 -25.59 15.65
CA PHE A 722 8.22 -24.37 15.98
C PHE A 722 8.83 -23.01 15.60
N ASP A 723 10.10 -22.95 15.21
CA ASP A 723 10.87 -21.69 15.21
C ASP A 723 11.24 -21.21 13.79
N THR A 724 10.29 -20.58 13.08
CA THR A 724 10.48 -20.15 11.66
C THR A 724 9.76 -18.87 11.22
N GLY A 725 9.10 -18.14 12.13
CA GLY A 725 8.37 -16.89 11.79
C GLY A 725 7.17 -17.01 10.84
N PHE A 726 6.87 -18.20 10.29
CA PHE A 726 5.78 -18.40 9.35
C PHE A 726 4.42 -18.52 10.05
N ALA A 727 3.49 -17.67 9.56
CA ALA A 727 2.12 -17.44 10.04
C ALA A 727 2.00 -16.89 11.48
N PRO A 728 1.03 -16.00 11.75
CA PRO A 728 0.65 -15.61 13.11
C PRO A 728 0.15 -16.79 13.97
N ASN A 729 -0.18 -16.54 15.25
CA ASN A 729 -0.88 -17.51 16.12
C ASN A 729 -2.36 -17.76 15.72
N TRP A 730 -2.70 -17.58 14.44
CA TRP A 730 -4.03 -17.79 13.87
C TRP A 730 -3.95 -18.17 12.39
N GLU A 731 -4.72 -19.19 11.97
CA GLU A 731 -4.75 -19.74 10.60
C GLU A 731 -6.11 -19.48 9.92
N GLY A 732 -6.83 -18.45 10.38
CA GLY A 732 -8.11 -18.01 9.82
C GLY A 732 -9.27 -19.00 9.97
N GLY A 733 -9.27 -19.78 11.07
CA GLY A 733 -10.34 -20.69 11.45
C GLY A 733 -11.37 -20.10 12.42
N GLN A 734 -12.34 -20.93 12.81
CA GLN A 734 -13.44 -20.67 13.77
C GLN A 734 -13.58 -21.77 14.85
N TYR A 735 -12.58 -22.66 15.01
CA TYR A 735 -12.64 -23.75 15.98
C TYR A 735 -11.93 -23.43 17.30
N GLU A 736 -12.71 -23.30 18.37
CA GLU A 736 -12.25 -23.27 19.76
C GLU A 736 -12.25 -24.69 20.38
N GLY A 737 -11.18 -25.46 20.16
CA GLY A 737 -11.03 -26.78 20.79
C GLY A 737 -9.64 -27.38 20.59
N ASP A 738 -9.43 -28.62 21.05
CA ASP A 738 -8.12 -29.29 21.07
C ASP A 738 -7.78 -30.01 19.75
N ASP A 739 -6.49 -30.17 19.49
CA ASP A 739 -6.01 -30.81 18.26
C ASP A 739 -6.37 -32.30 18.18
N ALA A 740 -6.56 -33.03 19.28
CA ALA A 740 -6.92 -34.46 19.20
C ALA A 740 -8.38 -34.64 18.75
N THR A 741 -9.31 -33.84 19.27
CA THR A 741 -10.70 -33.76 18.77
C THR A 741 -10.75 -33.33 17.30
N ARG A 742 -9.88 -32.38 16.92
CA ARG A 742 -9.74 -31.88 15.55
C ARG A 742 -9.22 -32.96 14.60
N PHE A 743 -8.15 -33.64 14.97
CA PHE A 743 -7.51 -34.70 14.20
C PHE A 743 -8.42 -35.93 14.08
N GLU A 744 -9.14 -36.34 15.12
CA GLU A 744 -10.12 -37.44 15.05
C GLU A 744 -11.26 -37.12 14.08
N ALA A 745 -11.72 -35.86 14.00
CA ALA A 745 -12.70 -35.45 13.01
C ALA A 745 -12.15 -35.51 11.56
N LEU A 746 -10.90 -35.11 11.33
CA LEU A 746 -10.26 -35.23 10.02
C LEU A 746 -9.98 -36.69 9.64
N ARG A 747 -9.46 -37.50 10.58
CA ARG A 747 -9.23 -38.95 10.42
C ARG A 747 -10.53 -39.69 10.10
N LEU A 748 -11.63 -39.34 10.77
CA LEU A 748 -12.96 -39.87 10.48
C LEU A 748 -13.48 -39.46 9.09
N ALA A 749 -13.14 -38.27 8.59
CA ALA A 749 -13.44 -37.91 7.20
C ALA A 749 -12.69 -38.80 6.20
N MET A 750 -11.43 -39.18 6.51
CA MET A 750 -10.66 -40.16 5.72
C MET A 750 -11.28 -41.56 5.78
N GLU A 751 -11.71 -42.04 6.96
CA GLU A 751 -12.46 -43.31 7.12
C GLU A 751 -13.79 -43.32 6.32
N LEU A 752 -14.42 -42.15 6.18
CA LEU A 752 -15.65 -41.96 5.40
C LEU A 752 -15.40 -41.77 3.89
N GLY A 753 -14.14 -41.78 3.45
CA GLY A 753 -13.77 -41.74 2.03
C GLY A 753 -13.70 -40.34 1.41
N VAL A 754 -13.37 -39.30 2.18
CA VAL A 754 -13.11 -37.96 1.65
C VAL A 754 -11.94 -37.97 0.64
N ASN A 755 -12.02 -37.16 -0.41
CA ASN A 755 -10.98 -37.06 -1.43
C ASN A 755 -9.73 -36.34 -0.92
N TYR A 756 -9.93 -35.29 -0.12
CA TYR A 756 -8.85 -34.47 0.41
C TYR A 756 -9.08 -34.09 1.88
N VAL A 757 -7.98 -33.99 2.63
CA VAL A 757 -7.93 -33.32 3.94
C VAL A 757 -6.96 -32.15 3.83
N ASP A 758 -7.30 -31.01 4.41
CA ASP A 758 -6.44 -29.82 4.49
C ASP A 758 -6.14 -29.45 5.94
N ILE A 759 -4.86 -29.54 6.31
CA ILE A 759 -4.31 -29.34 7.66
C ILE A 759 -3.21 -28.28 7.63
N GLU A 760 -3.03 -27.51 8.71
CA GLU A 760 -2.05 -26.42 8.73
C GLU A 760 -0.63 -26.92 9.02
N LEU A 761 0.38 -26.36 8.37
CA LEU A 761 1.79 -26.77 8.48
C LEU A 761 2.28 -26.89 9.93
N LYS A 762 1.85 -25.99 10.82
CA LYS A 762 2.21 -25.95 12.25
C LYS A 762 1.81 -27.20 13.05
N VAL A 763 0.92 -28.01 12.52
CA VAL A 763 0.44 -29.25 13.14
C VAL A 763 0.49 -30.45 12.20
N ALA A 764 0.92 -30.25 10.95
CA ALA A 764 0.92 -31.26 9.90
C ALA A 764 1.66 -32.54 10.36
N ASP A 765 2.87 -32.44 10.89
CA ASP A 765 3.63 -33.59 11.37
C ASP A 765 2.94 -34.34 12.52
N LYS A 766 2.27 -33.61 13.42
CA LYS A 766 1.51 -34.21 14.53
C LYS A 766 0.30 -34.98 14.00
N PHE A 767 -0.38 -34.42 13.00
CA PHE A 767 -1.51 -35.08 12.33
C PHE A 767 -1.05 -36.29 11.51
N ILE A 768 0.02 -36.15 10.73
CA ILE A 768 0.62 -37.21 9.90
C ILE A 768 1.12 -38.37 10.77
N SER A 769 1.73 -38.07 11.91
CA SER A 769 2.09 -39.08 12.93
C SER A 769 0.86 -39.75 13.55
N PHE A 770 -0.21 -39.00 13.81
CA PHE A 770 -1.47 -39.51 14.35
C PHE A 770 -2.24 -40.41 13.37
N ILE A 771 -2.16 -40.15 12.06
CA ILE A 771 -2.79 -40.97 11.01
C ILE A 771 -1.85 -42.03 10.40
N TYR A 772 -0.63 -42.20 10.92
CA TYR A 772 0.38 -43.09 10.34
C TYR A 772 -0.13 -44.53 10.18
N GLY A 773 -0.02 -45.07 8.97
CA GLY A 773 -0.58 -46.39 8.62
C GLY A 773 -2.10 -46.45 8.45
N SER A 774 -2.83 -45.34 8.60
CA SER A 774 -4.30 -45.26 8.44
C SER A 774 -4.79 -44.33 7.32
N LYS A 775 -3.91 -43.52 6.70
CA LYS A 775 -4.21 -42.75 5.48
C LYS A 775 -4.64 -43.70 4.35
N PRO A 776 -5.87 -43.60 3.81
CA PRO A 776 -6.28 -44.39 2.65
C PRO A 776 -5.59 -43.89 1.39
N GLU A 777 -5.17 -44.79 0.50
CA GLU A 777 -4.48 -44.46 -0.77
C GLU A 777 -5.23 -43.44 -1.65
N LYS A 778 -6.57 -43.38 -1.52
CA LYS A 778 -7.45 -42.49 -2.30
C LYS A 778 -7.65 -41.10 -1.71
N CYS A 779 -7.04 -40.78 -0.57
CA CYS A 779 -7.16 -39.49 0.10
C CYS A 779 -5.84 -38.71 0.02
N LYS A 780 -5.83 -37.61 -0.74
CA LYS A 780 -4.68 -36.69 -0.85
C LYS A 780 -4.67 -35.71 0.33
N LEU A 781 -3.54 -35.57 1.00
CA LEU A 781 -3.30 -34.63 2.08
C LEU A 781 -2.77 -33.30 1.51
N ILE A 782 -3.58 -32.27 1.63
CA ILE A 782 -3.17 -30.87 1.47
C ILE A 782 -2.57 -30.42 2.80
N VAL A 783 -1.39 -29.80 2.75
CA VAL A 783 -0.84 -29.08 3.90
C VAL A 783 -0.75 -27.60 3.55
N SER A 784 -1.35 -26.76 4.40
CA SER A 784 -1.52 -25.33 4.15
C SER A 784 -0.73 -24.40 5.08
N ALA A 785 -0.33 -23.26 4.54
CA ALA A 785 0.27 -22.16 5.28
C ALA A 785 -0.33 -20.82 4.81
N HIS A 786 -0.67 -19.95 5.77
CA HIS A 786 -1.33 -18.67 5.51
C HIS A 786 -0.51 -17.49 6.03
N ASN A 787 -0.11 -16.57 5.15
CA ASN A 787 0.39 -15.25 5.51
C ASN A 787 -0.69 -14.21 5.22
N TYR A 788 -1.22 -13.59 6.27
CA TYR A 788 -2.27 -12.58 6.17
C TYR A 788 -1.74 -11.14 6.07
N GLU A 789 -0.44 -10.92 6.28
CA GLU A 789 0.19 -9.60 6.34
C GLU A 789 0.83 -9.19 5.01
N SER A 790 1.42 -10.16 4.28
CA SER A 790 2.20 -9.90 3.07
C SER A 790 2.32 -11.12 2.15
N THR A 791 3.00 -10.92 1.03
CA THR A 791 3.55 -11.99 0.18
C THR A 791 5.07 -11.97 0.38
N PRO A 792 5.69 -13.05 0.89
CA PRO A 792 7.15 -13.16 0.97
C PRO A 792 7.84 -13.20 -0.40
N SER A 793 9.17 -13.14 -0.41
CA SER A 793 9.97 -13.30 -1.63
C SER A 793 9.92 -14.73 -2.18
N CYS A 794 10.36 -14.91 -3.43
CA CYS A 794 10.44 -16.23 -4.06
C CYS A 794 11.36 -17.25 -3.37
N GLU A 795 12.30 -16.82 -2.51
CA GLU A 795 13.07 -17.76 -1.66
C GLU A 795 12.19 -18.26 -0.53
N GLU A 796 11.70 -17.36 0.30
CA GLU A 796 10.87 -17.66 1.47
C GLU A 796 9.63 -18.50 1.09
N LEU A 797 9.06 -18.26 -0.10
CA LEU A 797 8.00 -19.07 -0.69
C LEU A 797 8.47 -20.45 -1.16
N ALA A 798 9.65 -20.58 -1.77
CA ALA A 798 10.21 -21.87 -2.18
C ALA A 798 10.69 -22.72 -0.99
N ASP A 799 11.25 -22.10 0.05
CA ASP A 799 11.60 -22.75 1.31
C ASP A 799 10.32 -23.22 2.04
N LEU A 800 9.25 -22.43 1.98
CA LEU A 800 7.94 -22.85 2.48
C LEU A 800 7.38 -24.04 1.68
N VAL A 801 7.52 -24.06 0.34
CA VAL A 801 7.19 -25.23 -0.49
C VAL A 801 8.01 -26.46 -0.05
N ALA A 802 9.33 -26.33 0.07
CA ALA A 802 10.23 -27.42 0.46
C ALA A 802 9.90 -27.97 1.86
N ARG A 803 9.56 -27.10 2.81
CA ARG A 803 9.09 -27.50 4.14
C ARG A 803 7.76 -28.24 4.10
N ILE A 804 6.80 -27.77 3.30
CA ILE A 804 5.50 -28.44 3.14
C ILE A 804 5.65 -29.81 2.45
N GLN A 805 6.60 -29.96 1.54
CA GLN A 805 6.99 -31.26 0.98
C GLN A 805 7.63 -32.17 2.04
N ALA A 806 8.56 -31.64 2.85
CA ALA A 806 9.33 -32.41 3.83
C ALA A 806 8.48 -33.06 4.93
N VAL A 807 7.34 -32.46 5.31
CA VAL A 807 6.40 -33.08 6.27
C VAL A 807 5.58 -34.24 5.67
N GLY A 808 5.62 -34.44 4.34
CA GLY A 808 4.90 -35.51 3.65
C GLY A 808 3.52 -35.13 3.09
N ALA A 809 3.34 -33.88 2.66
CA ALA A 809 2.13 -33.45 1.94
C ALA A 809 2.09 -34.02 0.50
N ASP A 810 0.91 -34.41 0.03
CA ASP A 810 0.70 -34.73 -1.39
C ASP A 810 0.45 -33.47 -2.23
N ILE A 811 -0.04 -32.40 -1.60
CA ILE A 811 -0.37 -31.12 -2.22
C ILE A 811 0.08 -29.98 -1.30
N VAL A 812 0.82 -29.02 -1.86
CA VAL A 812 1.29 -27.81 -1.17
C VAL A 812 0.24 -26.70 -1.30
N LYS A 813 -0.16 -26.04 -0.21
CA LYS A 813 -1.10 -24.89 -0.26
C LYS A 813 -0.51 -23.67 0.45
N ILE A 814 -0.32 -22.57 -0.30
CA ILE A 814 0.25 -21.33 0.23
C ILE A 814 -0.67 -20.17 -0.14
N ALA A 815 -1.22 -19.51 0.88
CA ALA A 815 -2.01 -18.29 0.73
C ALA A 815 -1.28 -17.10 1.36
N THR A 816 -1.21 -15.99 0.64
CA THR A 816 -0.49 -14.75 1.02
C THR A 816 -1.39 -13.52 0.89
N THR A 817 -0.97 -12.33 1.31
CA THR A 817 -1.71 -11.07 1.10
C THR A 817 -0.96 -10.12 0.15
N ALA A 818 -1.67 -9.56 -0.84
CA ALA A 818 -1.11 -8.54 -1.73
C ALA A 818 -1.19 -7.14 -1.08
N ASN A 819 -0.03 -6.55 -0.81
CA ASN A 819 0.10 -5.13 -0.47
C ASN A 819 0.20 -4.27 -1.75
N ASP A 820 0.87 -4.76 -2.79
CA ASP A 820 0.87 -4.25 -4.17
C ASP A 820 0.47 -5.39 -5.14
N ILE A 821 -0.03 -5.07 -6.33
CA ILE A 821 -0.34 -6.07 -7.37
C ILE A 821 0.93 -6.77 -7.90
N VAL A 822 2.11 -6.17 -7.75
CA VAL A 822 3.37 -6.83 -8.14
C VAL A 822 3.73 -8.00 -7.24
N ASP A 823 3.18 -8.07 -6.03
CA ASP A 823 3.43 -9.15 -5.07
C ASP A 823 3.01 -10.52 -5.65
N VAL A 824 1.97 -10.54 -6.49
CA VAL A 824 1.48 -11.74 -7.21
C VAL A 824 2.55 -12.38 -8.09
N SER A 825 3.55 -11.62 -8.57
CA SER A 825 4.66 -12.17 -9.34
C SER A 825 5.53 -13.16 -8.55
N GLN A 826 5.63 -13.00 -7.22
CA GLN A 826 6.42 -13.89 -6.38
C GLN A 826 5.77 -15.28 -6.33
N MET A 827 4.44 -15.31 -6.15
CA MET A 827 3.66 -16.54 -6.15
C MET A 827 3.73 -17.25 -7.51
N PHE A 828 3.57 -16.52 -8.63
CA PHE A 828 3.65 -17.12 -9.96
C PHE A 828 5.01 -17.73 -10.29
N GLN A 829 6.12 -17.11 -9.87
CA GLN A 829 7.46 -17.70 -10.08
C GLN A 829 7.58 -19.04 -9.34
N VAL A 830 7.12 -19.14 -8.09
CA VAL A 830 7.21 -20.39 -7.33
C VAL A 830 6.27 -21.46 -7.88
N MET A 831 5.03 -21.10 -8.28
CA MET A 831 4.08 -22.06 -8.88
C MET A 831 4.61 -22.70 -10.18
N VAL A 832 5.19 -21.90 -11.09
CA VAL A 832 5.71 -22.40 -12.39
C VAL A 832 6.85 -23.41 -12.24
N HIS A 833 7.62 -23.31 -11.16
CA HIS A 833 8.79 -24.16 -10.94
C HIS A 833 8.55 -25.29 -9.93
N CYS A 834 7.47 -25.24 -9.16
CA CYS A 834 7.08 -26.30 -8.25
C CYS A 834 6.87 -27.64 -8.99
N GLN A 835 7.48 -28.70 -8.45
CA GLN A 835 7.43 -30.06 -9.03
C GLN A 835 6.34 -30.95 -8.41
N VAL A 836 5.63 -30.45 -7.39
CA VAL A 836 4.46 -31.10 -6.78
C VAL A 836 3.21 -30.27 -7.00
N PRO A 837 1.99 -30.85 -6.93
CA PRO A 837 0.74 -30.11 -6.97
C PRO A 837 0.73 -28.94 -5.98
N MET A 838 0.52 -27.72 -6.47
CA MET A 838 0.59 -26.49 -5.68
C MET A 838 -0.66 -25.62 -5.81
N ILE A 839 -1.21 -25.20 -4.68
CA ILE A 839 -2.33 -24.26 -4.54
C ILE A 839 -1.74 -22.92 -4.07
N GLY A 840 -1.19 -22.15 -5.01
CA GLY A 840 -0.58 -20.84 -4.76
C GLY A 840 -1.58 -19.70 -4.93
N LEU A 841 -1.80 -18.90 -3.88
CA LEU A 841 -2.85 -17.88 -3.87
C LEU A 841 -2.40 -16.58 -3.19
N VAL A 842 -2.93 -15.46 -3.67
CA VAL A 842 -2.73 -14.13 -3.09
C VAL A 842 -4.07 -13.47 -2.82
N MET A 843 -4.27 -13.02 -1.59
CA MET A 843 -5.51 -12.46 -1.04
C MET A 843 -5.57 -10.94 -1.19
N GLY A 844 -6.79 -10.41 -1.12
CA GLY A 844 -7.09 -8.99 -1.30
C GLY A 844 -7.40 -8.63 -2.76
N GLU A 845 -7.95 -7.44 -3.00
CA GLU A 845 -8.39 -7.02 -4.36
C GLU A 845 -7.22 -6.98 -5.36
N LYS A 846 -6.02 -6.61 -4.91
CA LYS A 846 -4.78 -6.64 -5.72
C LYS A 846 -4.29 -8.06 -6.03
N GLY A 847 -4.69 -9.04 -5.22
CA GLY A 847 -4.32 -10.45 -5.36
C GLY A 847 -5.18 -11.24 -6.36
N LEU A 848 -6.31 -10.69 -6.82
CA LEU A 848 -7.30 -11.37 -7.70
C LEU A 848 -6.68 -12.05 -8.92
N MET A 849 -5.64 -11.44 -9.53
CA MET A 849 -4.91 -12.00 -10.67
C MET A 849 -4.34 -13.40 -10.39
N SER A 850 -3.94 -13.71 -9.15
CA SER A 850 -3.47 -15.04 -8.76
C SER A 850 -4.54 -16.12 -8.90
N ARG A 851 -5.80 -15.77 -8.61
CA ARG A 851 -6.93 -16.70 -8.62
C ARG A 851 -7.40 -17.04 -10.03
N VAL A 852 -7.33 -16.05 -10.94
CA VAL A 852 -7.76 -16.21 -12.34
C VAL A 852 -6.67 -16.85 -13.19
N LEU A 853 -5.40 -16.45 -13.04
CA LEU A 853 -4.29 -17.00 -13.83
C LEU A 853 -3.66 -18.27 -13.23
N SER A 854 -4.28 -18.87 -12.20
CA SER A 854 -3.82 -20.14 -11.62
C SER A 854 -3.53 -21.22 -12.67
N PRO A 855 -4.36 -21.45 -13.72
CA PRO A 855 -4.07 -22.42 -14.77
C PRO A 855 -2.85 -22.08 -15.63
N LYS A 856 -2.66 -20.80 -15.96
CA LYS A 856 -1.51 -20.34 -16.76
C LYS A 856 -0.17 -20.60 -16.06
N PHE A 857 -0.16 -20.53 -14.73
CA PHE A 857 1.06 -20.64 -13.92
C PHE A 857 1.17 -21.97 -13.14
N GLY A 858 0.42 -23.01 -13.54
CA GLY A 858 0.57 -24.38 -13.03
C GLY A 858 -0.06 -24.65 -11.66
N GLY A 859 -1.03 -23.85 -11.24
CA GLY A 859 -1.77 -24.07 -9.99
C GLY A 859 -2.73 -25.25 -10.07
N TYR A 860 -2.68 -26.13 -9.07
CA TYR A 860 -3.55 -27.31 -8.98
C TYR A 860 -5.03 -26.96 -8.79
N LEU A 861 -5.31 -25.86 -8.09
CA LEU A 861 -6.65 -25.49 -7.68
C LEU A 861 -6.76 -23.97 -7.50
N THR A 862 -7.96 -23.42 -7.72
CA THR A 862 -8.35 -22.07 -7.32
C THR A 862 -9.69 -22.08 -6.58
N PHE A 863 -10.05 -20.97 -5.93
CA PHE A 863 -11.29 -20.83 -5.17
C PHE A 863 -12.19 -19.73 -5.72
N GLY A 864 -13.45 -20.08 -5.99
CA GLY A 864 -14.55 -19.15 -6.29
C GLY A 864 -15.65 -19.27 -5.24
N SER A 865 -16.36 -18.19 -4.93
CA SER A 865 -17.53 -18.25 -4.03
C SER A 865 -18.82 -18.52 -4.81
N LEU A 866 -19.86 -19.03 -4.13
CA LEU A 866 -21.21 -19.13 -4.74
C LEU A 866 -21.79 -17.75 -5.06
N ASP A 867 -21.56 -16.79 -4.16
CA ASP A 867 -22.06 -15.43 -4.25
C ASP A 867 -21.12 -14.47 -3.50
N ALA A 868 -21.36 -13.17 -3.61
CA ALA A 868 -20.53 -12.13 -3.00
C ALA A 868 -20.62 -12.04 -1.46
N THR A 869 -21.50 -12.80 -0.82
CA THR A 869 -21.64 -12.89 0.65
C THR A 869 -20.97 -14.14 1.23
N LYS A 870 -20.84 -15.22 0.45
CA LYS A 870 -20.23 -16.50 0.84
C LYS A 870 -18.73 -16.58 0.51
N VAL A 871 -17.99 -15.52 0.82
CA VAL A 871 -16.54 -15.42 0.61
C VAL A 871 -15.79 -15.97 1.82
N SER A 872 -14.81 -16.86 1.62
CA SER A 872 -13.97 -17.41 2.70
C SER A 872 -12.63 -16.70 2.88
N ALA A 873 -12.15 -15.98 1.85
CA ALA A 873 -10.89 -15.24 1.88
C ALA A 873 -10.95 -13.95 1.04
N PRO A 874 -10.29 -12.84 1.45
CA PRO A 874 -10.32 -11.58 0.71
C PRO A 874 -9.88 -11.71 -0.76
N GLY A 875 -10.55 -10.97 -1.64
CA GLY A 875 -10.26 -10.94 -3.08
C GLY A 875 -10.73 -12.17 -3.87
N GLN A 876 -11.59 -13.02 -3.30
CA GLN A 876 -12.20 -14.16 -3.98
C GLN A 876 -13.32 -13.68 -4.94
N PRO A 877 -13.27 -14.04 -6.24
CA PRO A 877 -14.37 -13.84 -7.18
C PRO A 877 -15.45 -14.94 -7.02
N THR A 878 -16.61 -14.79 -7.66
CA THR A 878 -17.59 -15.89 -7.71
C THR A 878 -17.21 -16.95 -8.74
N VAL A 879 -17.85 -18.13 -8.66
CA VAL A 879 -17.77 -19.18 -9.70
C VAL A 879 -18.28 -18.67 -11.05
N GLU A 880 -19.40 -17.94 -11.06
CA GLU A 880 -19.98 -17.27 -12.23
C GLU A 880 -18.97 -16.30 -12.87
N GLU A 881 -18.28 -15.48 -12.08
CA GLU A 881 -17.22 -14.60 -12.60
C GLU A 881 -16.05 -15.39 -13.21
N LEU A 882 -15.62 -16.49 -12.57
CA LEU A 882 -14.49 -17.32 -13.06
C LEU A 882 -14.82 -18.08 -14.36
N ILE A 883 -16.05 -18.55 -14.52
CA ILE A 883 -16.48 -19.29 -15.71
C ILE A 883 -16.93 -18.32 -16.80
N ASP A 884 -17.92 -17.47 -16.56
CA ASP A 884 -18.59 -16.71 -17.63
C ASP A 884 -17.82 -15.44 -18.02
N ILE A 885 -17.18 -14.76 -17.06
CA ILE A 885 -16.43 -13.52 -17.33
C ILE A 885 -14.97 -13.80 -17.67
N TYR A 886 -14.30 -14.73 -16.99
CA TYR A 886 -12.87 -14.99 -17.21
C TYR A 886 -12.57 -16.22 -18.07
N ASP A 887 -13.53 -17.13 -18.27
CA ASP A 887 -13.35 -18.40 -18.99
C ASP A 887 -12.10 -19.16 -18.52
N ILE A 888 -12.05 -19.42 -17.21
CA ILE A 888 -10.90 -20.09 -16.58
C ILE A 888 -10.60 -21.47 -17.18
N ARG A 889 -11.59 -22.10 -17.83
CA ARG A 889 -11.44 -23.39 -18.51
C ARG A 889 -10.66 -23.29 -19.84
N ARG A 890 -10.54 -22.09 -20.42
CA ARG A 890 -9.74 -21.80 -21.63
C ARG A 890 -8.37 -21.16 -21.32
N ILE A 891 -8.10 -20.82 -20.06
CA ILE A 891 -6.79 -20.31 -19.63
C ILE A 891 -5.82 -21.48 -19.53
N GLY A 892 -4.68 -21.39 -20.22
CA GLY A 892 -3.57 -22.33 -20.14
C GLY A 892 -2.20 -21.65 -20.26
N PRO A 893 -1.10 -22.41 -20.34
CA PRO A 893 0.26 -21.87 -20.33
C PRO A 893 0.53 -20.81 -21.40
N ASP A 894 0.03 -20.99 -22.63
CA ASP A 894 0.26 -20.06 -23.74
C ASP A 894 -0.70 -18.84 -23.77
N THR A 895 -1.75 -18.84 -22.96
CA THR A 895 -2.77 -17.77 -22.94
C THR A 895 -2.13 -16.42 -22.63
N LYS A 896 -2.41 -15.41 -23.46
CA LYS A 896 -1.87 -14.05 -23.27
C LYS A 896 -2.70 -13.27 -22.25
N VAL A 897 -2.02 -12.47 -21.44
CA VAL A 897 -2.62 -11.67 -20.38
C VAL A 897 -2.78 -10.24 -20.86
N LEU A 898 -4.03 -9.80 -20.92
CA LEU A 898 -4.45 -8.43 -21.16
C LEU A 898 -5.06 -7.85 -19.88
N GLY A 899 -5.26 -6.53 -19.81
CA GLY A 899 -6.04 -5.98 -18.71
C GLY A 899 -6.17 -4.46 -18.65
N VAL A 900 -6.95 -3.98 -17.69
CA VAL A 900 -7.15 -2.55 -17.42
C VAL A 900 -6.42 -2.12 -16.15
N ILE A 901 -5.35 -1.34 -16.31
CA ILE A 901 -4.58 -0.73 -15.22
C ILE A 901 -5.31 0.52 -14.74
N ALA A 902 -5.82 0.49 -13.50
CA ALA A 902 -6.60 1.57 -12.91
C ALA A 902 -6.52 1.56 -11.37
N ASN A 903 -6.88 2.69 -10.75
CA ASN A 903 -7.08 2.80 -9.32
C ASN A 903 -8.16 3.86 -9.01
N PRO A 904 -9.37 3.48 -8.54
CA PRO A 904 -9.88 2.11 -8.39
C PRO A 904 -10.19 1.43 -9.74
N VAL A 905 -10.26 0.09 -9.76
CA VAL A 905 -10.52 -0.71 -10.97
C VAL A 905 -11.87 -1.45 -10.98
N LYS A 906 -12.41 -1.79 -9.81
CA LYS A 906 -13.58 -2.69 -9.64
C LYS A 906 -14.84 -2.31 -10.41
N GLN A 907 -15.04 -1.01 -10.66
CA GLN A 907 -16.17 -0.48 -11.44
C GLN A 907 -16.00 -0.65 -12.97
N SER A 908 -14.85 -1.12 -13.45
CA SER A 908 -14.59 -1.32 -14.87
C SER A 908 -15.40 -2.46 -15.47
N LYS A 909 -15.99 -2.21 -16.64
CA LYS A 909 -16.62 -3.25 -17.48
C LYS A 909 -15.73 -3.76 -18.60
N SER A 910 -14.48 -3.32 -18.67
CA SER A 910 -13.50 -3.78 -19.66
C SER A 910 -13.25 -5.31 -19.62
N PRO A 911 -13.16 -5.99 -18.47
CA PRO A 911 -12.96 -7.45 -18.44
C PRO A 911 -14.11 -8.21 -19.09
N VAL A 912 -15.35 -7.90 -18.72
CA VAL A 912 -16.56 -8.49 -19.33
C VAL A 912 -16.54 -8.30 -20.85
N LEU A 913 -16.39 -7.05 -21.29
CA LEU A 913 -16.45 -6.71 -22.71
C LEU A 913 -15.35 -7.39 -23.53
N HIS A 914 -14.09 -7.28 -23.10
CA HIS A 914 -12.97 -7.85 -23.85
C HIS A 914 -12.98 -9.38 -23.81
N ASN A 915 -13.31 -10.02 -22.68
CA ASN A 915 -13.34 -11.48 -22.63
C ASN A 915 -14.44 -12.07 -23.52
N THR A 916 -15.65 -11.49 -23.55
CA THR A 916 -16.69 -11.92 -24.50
C THR A 916 -16.22 -11.80 -25.96
N CYS A 917 -15.53 -10.72 -26.34
CA CYS A 917 -14.97 -10.59 -27.69
C CYS A 917 -13.81 -11.57 -27.96
N LEU A 918 -12.94 -11.83 -26.98
CA LEU A 918 -11.81 -12.76 -27.09
C LEU A 918 -12.27 -14.24 -27.17
N GLN A 919 -13.38 -14.57 -26.50
CA GLN A 919 -14.11 -15.83 -26.65
C GLN A 919 -14.71 -15.93 -28.06
N SER A 920 -15.47 -14.92 -28.49
CA SER A 920 -16.25 -14.97 -29.74
C SER A 920 -15.41 -15.09 -31.01
N VAL A 921 -14.17 -14.55 -31.02
CA VAL A 921 -13.22 -14.72 -32.14
C VAL A 921 -12.20 -15.85 -31.92
N GLY A 922 -12.27 -16.57 -30.79
CA GLY A 922 -11.36 -17.67 -30.47
C GLY A 922 -9.91 -17.26 -30.14
N TYR A 923 -9.65 -15.98 -29.83
CA TYR A 923 -8.29 -15.50 -29.53
C TYR A 923 -7.84 -15.95 -28.14
N ASN A 924 -6.67 -16.60 -28.05
CA ASN A 924 -6.12 -17.16 -26.81
C ASN A 924 -5.52 -16.07 -25.90
N ALA A 925 -6.39 -15.26 -25.30
CA ALA A 925 -6.05 -14.31 -24.25
C ALA A 925 -7.17 -14.20 -23.22
N VAL A 926 -6.81 -13.70 -22.03
CA VAL A 926 -7.72 -13.31 -20.95
C VAL A 926 -7.43 -11.87 -20.52
N TYR A 927 -8.48 -11.11 -20.27
CA TYR A 927 -8.44 -9.70 -19.89
C TYR A 927 -8.83 -9.51 -18.42
N LEU A 928 -7.98 -8.84 -17.64
CA LEU A 928 -8.13 -8.71 -16.19
C LEU A 928 -8.34 -7.27 -15.70
N PRO A 929 -9.01 -7.07 -14.55
CA PRO A 929 -8.91 -5.84 -13.77
C PRO A 929 -7.57 -5.79 -13.01
N LEU A 930 -6.75 -4.76 -13.24
CA LEU A 930 -5.40 -4.64 -12.68
C LEU A 930 -5.33 -3.43 -11.72
N LEU A 931 -5.53 -3.69 -10.43
CA LEU A 931 -5.45 -2.67 -9.37
C LEU A 931 -4.00 -2.34 -9.00
N ALA A 932 -3.38 -1.45 -9.77
CA ALA A 932 -2.03 -0.97 -9.49
C ALA A 932 -2.03 0.31 -8.64
N ASP A 933 -1.00 0.49 -7.79
CA ASP A 933 -0.71 1.80 -7.18
C ASP A 933 0.30 2.60 -8.01
N ASN A 934 1.20 1.90 -8.72
CA ASN A 934 2.24 2.49 -9.55
C ASN A 934 2.35 1.74 -10.89
N ILE A 935 1.97 2.41 -11.98
CA ILE A 935 2.00 1.82 -13.33
C ILE A 935 3.41 1.46 -13.82
N ALA A 936 4.45 2.22 -13.43
CA ALA A 936 5.82 1.92 -13.83
C ALA A 936 6.31 0.62 -13.16
N ARG A 937 6.10 0.47 -11.85
CA ARG A 937 6.43 -0.74 -11.08
C ARG A 937 5.73 -1.97 -11.67
N PHE A 938 4.43 -1.85 -11.94
CA PHE A 938 3.63 -2.89 -12.59
C PHE A 938 4.20 -3.31 -13.96
N LEU A 939 4.47 -2.35 -14.85
CA LEU A 939 4.96 -2.63 -16.21
C LEU A 939 6.39 -3.21 -16.24
N SER A 940 7.22 -2.91 -15.24
CA SER A 940 8.54 -3.51 -15.07
C SER A 940 8.48 -4.95 -14.53
N THR A 941 7.63 -5.23 -13.54
CA THR A 941 7.46 -6.59 -12.98
C THR A 941 6.85 -7.52 -14.03
N TYR A 942 5.75 -7.10 -14.66
CA TYR A 942 5.03 -7.89 -15.65
C TYR A 942 5.58 -7.64 -17.06
N SER A 943 6.88 -7.85 -17.20
CA SER A 943 7.69 -7.58 -18.41
C SER A 943 7.71 -8.71 -19.44
N SER A 944 7.27 -9.93 -19.08
CA SER A 944 7.19 -11.09 -20.00
C SER A 944 6.32 -10.80 -21.24
N PRO A 945 6.65 -11.35 -22.42
CA PRO A 945 5.81 -11.31 -23.64
C PRO A 945 4.39 -11.86 -23.48
N ASP A 946 4.10 -12.57 -22.40
CA ASP A 946 2.74 -13.00 -22.07
C ASP A 946 1.83 -11.84 -21.66
N PHE A 947 2.39 -10.82 -21.02
CA PHE A 947 1.69 -9.60 -20.62
C PHE A 947 1.71 -8.61 -21.80
N SER A 948 0.87 -8.91 -22.79
CA SER A 948 0.99 -8.40 -24.15
C SER A 948 0.33 -7.04 -24.40
N GLY A 949 -0.64 -6.62 -23.59
CA GLY A 949 -1.34 -5.36 -23.81
C GLY A 949 -2.21 -4.90 -22.64
N PHE A 950 -2.30 -3.59 -22.46
CA PHE A 950 -3.01 -2.98 -21.34
C PHE A 950 -3.84 -1.78 -21.77
N SER A 951 -5.01 -1.60 -21.16
CA SER A 951 -5.72 -0.32 -21.18
C SER A 951 -5.38 0.47 -19.92
N CYS A 952 -5.23 1.79 -20.04
CA CYS A 952 -4.93 2.69 -18.93
C CYS A 952 -6.15 3.56 -18.61
N SER A 953 -6.57 3.57 -17.35
CA SER A 953 -7.66 4.42 -16.85
C SER A 953 -7.14 5.45 -15.83
N LEU A 954 -8.03 6.01 -15.01
CA LEU A 954 -7.69 6.87 -13.88
C LEU A 954 -6.78 6.09 -12.88
N PRO A 955 -5.72 6.72 -12.32
CA PRO A 955 -5.13 8.01 -12.69
C PRO A 955 -4.15 7.94 -13.89
N PHE A 956 -3.66 6.74 -14.23
CA PHE A 956 -2.42 6.48 -14.94
C PHE A 956 -2.32 6.90 -16.42
N LYS A 957 -3.41 7.35 -17.07
CA LYS A 957 -3.40 7.78 -18.49
C LYS A 957 -2.31 8.81 -18.84
N VAL A 958 -1.87 9.64 -17.90
CA VAL A 958 -0.77 10.61 -18.13
C VAL A 958 0.60 10.01 -17.79
N ASP A 959 0.69 9.25 -16.71
CA ASP A 959 1.95 8.65 -16.23
C ASP A 959 2.47 7.58 -17.20
N ALA A 960 1.56 6.86 -17.87
CA ALA A 960 1.86 5.90 -18.95
C ALA A 960 2.76 6.48 -20.07
N VAL A 961 2.74 7.80 -20.31
CA VAL A 961 3.58 8.51 -21.29
C VAL A 961 5.07 8.50 -20.91
N GLN A 962 5.39 8.28 -19.63
CA GLN A 962 6.77 8.10 -19.18
C GLN A 962 7.18 6.62 -19.10
N CYS A 963 6.23 5.69 -19.26
CA CYS A 963 6.48 4.24 -19.21
C CYS A 963 6.58 3.59 -20.61
N CYS A 964 6.00 4.21 -21.64
CA CYS A 964 6.11 3.72 -23.00
C CYS A 964 7.44 4.17 -23.65
N HIS A 965 8.04 3.25 -24.41
CA HIS A 965 9.32 3.46 -25.08
C HIS A 965 9.13 4.20 -26.40
N GLU A 966 8.00 3.94 -27.06
CA GLU A 966 7.60 4.53 -28.34
C GLU A 966 6.14 4.99 -28.23
N HIS A 967 5.77 6.02 -28.99
CA HIS A 967 4.45 6.66 -28.91
C HIS A 967 3.86 6.84 -30.30
N ASP A 968 2.58 6.48 -30.44
CA ASP A 968 1.75 6.87 -31.58
C ASP A 968 1.69 8.41 -31.71
N PRO A 969 1.69 8.99 -32.93
CA PRO A 969 1.70 10.44 -33.13
C PRO A 969 0.51 11.17 -32.49
N VAL A 970 -0.67 10.56 -32.44
CA VAL A 970 -1.86 11.13 -31.81
C VAL A 970 -1.76 11.02 -30.29
N ALA A 971 -1.34 9.87 -29.76
CA ALA A 971 -1.08 9.70 -28.32
C ALA A 971 -0.04 10.70 -27.78
N LYS A 972 1.03 10.93 -28.56
CA LYS A 972 2.07 11.92 -28.27
C LYS A 972 1.53 13.35 -28.29
N SER A 973 0.67 13.68 -29.25
CA SER A 973 0.06 15.02 -29.37
C SER A 973 -0.97 15.32 -28.28
N ILE A 974 -1.73 14.31 -27.84
CA ILE A 974 -2.63 14.39 -26.68
C ILE A 974 -1.82 14.49 -25.37
N GLY A 975 -0.65 13.85 -25.31
CA GLY A 975 0.14 13.71 -24.09
C GLY A 975 -0.58 12.90 -23.01
N ALA A 976 -1.31 11.87 -23.43
CA ALA A 976 -1.93 10.85 -22.57
C ALA A 976 -2.16 9.56 -23.38
N ILE A 977 -1.96 8.41 -22.75
CA ILE A 977 -2.11 7.07 -23.34
C ILE A 977 -3.31 6.38 -22.70
N SER A 978 -4.17 5.79 -23.54
CA SER A 978 -5.26 4.94 -23.09
C SER A 978 -4.93 3.46 -23.20
N THR A 979 -3.91 3.10 -23.98
CA THR A 979 -3.71 1.74 -24.47
C THR A 979 -2.22 1.51 -24.75
N ILE A 980 -1.64 0.48 -24.15
CA ILE A 980 -0.23 0.09 -24.29
C ILE A 980 -0.21 -1.28 -24.96
N ILE A 981 0.64 -1.45 -25.97
CA ILE A 981 0.95 -2.75 -26.59
C ILE A 981 2.41 -3.11 -26.28
N ARG A 982 2.65 -4.31 -25.77
CA ARG A 982 4.00 -4.89 -25.69
C ARG A 982 4.29 -5.60 -27.00
N ARG A 983 5.30 -5.12 -27.73
CA ARG A 983 5.75 -5.75 -28.98
C ARG A 983 6.64 -6.98 -28.70
N PRO A 984 6.89 -7.84 -29.70
CA PRO A 984 7.85 -8.94 -29.59
C PRO A 984 9.30 -8.51 -29.27
N ASP A 985 9.69 -7.25 -29.54
CA ASP A 985 10.97 -6.66 -29.09
C ASP A 985 10.96 -6.22 -27.60
N GLY A 986 9.96 -6.65 -26.82
CA GLY A 986 9.78 -6.35 -25.40
C GLY A 986 9.29 -4.92 -25.10
N LYS A 987 9.48 -3.99 -26.04
CA LYS A 987 9.14 -2.58 -25.88
C LYS A 987 7.64 -2.33 -25.75
N LEU A 988 7.33 -1.25 -25.02
CA LEU A 988 5.98 -0.74 -24.83
C LEU A 988 5.69 0.40 -25.81
N LEU A 989 4.66 0.24 -26.64
CA LEU A 989 4.16 1.22 -27.61
C LEU A 989 2.83 1.79 -27.13
N GLY A 990 2.77 3.11 -26.94
CA GLY A 990 1.63 3.82 -26.38
C GLY A 990 0.69 4.44 -27.42
N TYR A 991 -0.60 4.14 -27.30
CA TYR A 991 -1.71 4.63 -28.14
C TYR A 991 -2.76 5.39 -27.31
N ASN A 992 -3.58 6.19 -28.00
CA ASN A 992 -4.79 6.79 -27.42
C ASN A 992 -5.99 6.50 -28.31
N ASN A 993 -7.00 5.82 -27.76
CA ASN A 993 -8.28 5.51 -28.38
C ASN A 993 -9.44 6.29 -27.70
N ASP A 994 -9.18 7.02 -26.60
CA ASP A 994 -10.19 7.83 -25.90
C ASP A 994 -10.74 8.92 -26.84
N TYR A 995 -9.88 9.58 -27.63
CA TYR A 995 -10.26 10.71 -28.46
C TYR A 995 -11.30 10.32 -29.52
N ILE A 996 -11.06 9.25 -30.27
CA ILE A 996 -11.96 8.82 -31.35
C ILE A 996 -13.26 8.25 -30.79
N GLY A 997 -13.20 7.50 -29.68
CA GLY A 997 -14.39 6.97 -29.02
C GLY A 997 -15.33 8.08 -28.53
N ALA A 998 -14.79 9.11 -27.87
CA ALA A 998 -15.58 10.22 -27.37
C ALA A 998 -16.10 11.13 -28.50
N ILE A 999 -15.27 11.45 -29.49
CA ILE A 999 -15.66 12.36 -30.57
C ILE A 999 -16.71 11.74 -31.48
N CYS A 1000 -16.60 10.46 -31.86
CA CYS A 1000 -17.65 9.81 -32.65
C CYS A 1000 -18.95 9.66 -31.86
N ALA A 1001 -18.90 9.40 -30.54
CA ALA A 1001 -20.09 9.41 -29.69
C ALA A 1001 -20.75 10.81 -29.64
N ILE A 1002 -19.96 11.89 -29.58
CA ILE A 1002 -20.48 13.27 -29.60
C ILE A 1002 -21.02 13.64 -31.00
N GLU A 1003 -20.37 13.26 -32.10
CA GLU A 1003 -20.84 13.56 -33.46
C GLU A 1003 -22.17 12.86 -33.77
N ASP A 1004 -22.31 11.57 -33.45
CA ASP A 1004 -23.59 10.85 -33.53
C ASP A 1004 -24.62 11.44 -32.54
N GLY A 1005 -24.13 11.84 -31.37
CA GLY A 1005 -24.86 12.56 -30.32
C GLY A 1005 -25.41 13.92 -30.75
N ILE A 1006 -24.81 14.63 -31.70
CA ILE A 1006 -25.41 15.80 -32.35
C ILE A 1006 -26.47 15.33 -33.36
N GLY A 1007 -26.08 14.40 -34.22
CA GLY A 1007 -26.93 13.80 -35.25
C GLY A 1007 -26.04 13.36 -36.41
N GLY A 1008 -25.59 12.10 -36.35
CA GLY A 1008 -24.49 11.58 -37.17
C GLY A 1008 -24.65 11.76 -38.69
N PRO A 1009 -23.55 11.70 -39.45
CA PRO A 1009 -23.52 12.09 -40.86
C PRO A 1009 -24.38 11.15 -41.74
N GLY A 1010 -25.62 11.58 -42.02
CA GLY A 1010 -26.55 10.93 -42.95
C GLY A 1010 -26.11 10.92 -44.43
N SER A 1011 -24.83 11.18 -44.71
CA SER A 1011 -24.22 11.10 -46.03
C SER A 1011 -22.71 10.91 -45.90
N LYS A 1012 -22.15 9.94 -46.64
CA LYS A 1012 -20.70 9.79 -46.84
C LYS A 1012 -20.07 10.96 -47.63
N ASN A 1013 -20.88 11.90 -48.10
CA ASN A 1013 -20.47 13.11 -48.82
C ASN A 1013 -20.63 14.41 -47.98
N ALA A 1014 -20.86 14.31 -46.66
CA ALA A 1014 -20.89 15.48 -45.78
C ALA A 1014 -19.48 16.07 -45.60
N ALA A 1015 -19.14 17.11 -46.36
CA ALA A 1015 -17.79 17.69 -46.44
C ALA A 1015 -17.32 18.44 -45.17
N VAL A 1016 -18.16 18.58 -44.15
CA VAL A 1016 -17.89 19.29 -42.89
C VAL A 1016 -18.45 18.49 -41.71
N THR A 1017 -17.68 18.37 -40.63
CA THR A 1017 -18.09 17.70 -39.38
C THR A 1017 -19.10 18.56 -38.60
N PRO A 1018 -20.08 17.96 -37.89
CA PRO A 1018 -21.05 18.70 -37.07
C PRO A 1018 -20.42 19.43 -35.87
N LEU A 1019 -19.14 19.19 -35.56
CA LEU A 1019 -18.37 19.91 -34.53
C LEU A 1019 -17.70 21.19 -35.05
N ALA A 1020 -17.59 21.40 -36.37
CA ALA A 1020 -16.86 22.54 -36.92
C ALA A 1020 -17.47 23.88 -36.46
N GLY A 1021 -16.65 24.76 -35.91
CA GLY A 1021 -17.05 26.10 -35.45
C GLY A 1021 -17.86 26.14 -34.14
N ARG A 1022 -18.49 25.04 -33.69
CA ARG A 1022 -19.20 24.96 -32.41
C ARG A 1022 -18.27 25.15 -31.21
N LEU A 1023 -18.79 25.67 -30.11
CA LEU A 1023 -18.07 25.79 -28.84
C LEU A 1023 -18.27 24.53 -27.99
N LEU A 1024 -17.19 23.80 -27.72
CA LEU A 1024 -17.18 22.59 -26.89
C LEU A 1024 -16.44 22.85 -25.58
N VAL A 1025 -17.16 22.66 -24.47
CA VAL A 1025 -16.71 22.89 -23.10
C VAL A 1025 -16.32 21.55 -22.47
N VAL A 1026 -15.01 21.29 -22.40
CA VAL A 1026 -14.45 20.10 -21.75
C VAL A 1026 -14.32 20.35 -20.25
N VAL A 1027 -15.01 19.56 -19.44
CA VAL A 1027 -14.83 19.57 -17.98
C VAL A 1027 -13.83 18.51 -17.58
N GLY A 1028 -12.69 18.93 -17.03
CA GLY A 1028 -11.60 18.07 -16.59
C GLY A 1028 -10.38 18.15 -17.49
N ALA A 1029 -9.21 18.37 -16.88
CA ALA A 1029 -7.91 18.40 -17.56
C ALA A 1029 -7.07 17.12 -17.29
N GLY A 1030 -7.74 15.98 -17.14
CA GLY A 1030 -7.13 14.64 -17.03
C GLY A 1030 -6.85 14.00 -18.40
N GLY A 1031 -6.45 12.73 -18.42
CA GLY A 1031 -6.12 12.01 -19.67
C GLY A 1031 -7.27 11.95 -20.68
N ALA A 1032 -8.50 11.68 -20.22
CA ALA A 1032 -9.69 11.72 -21.07
C ALA A 1032 -9.99 13.15 -21.57
N GLY A 1033 -9.90 14.15 -20.69
CA GLY A 1033 -10.11 15.55 -21.05
C GLY A 1033 -9.13 16.08 -22.09
N LYS A 1034 -7.85 15.69 -21.99
CA LYS A 1034 -6.83 15.93 -23.02
C LYS A 1034 -7.25 15.34 -24.37
N ALA A 1035 -7.73 14.10 -24.37
CA ALA A 1035 -8.11 13.38 -25.57
C ALA A 1035 -9.35 14.00 -26.25
N ILE A 1036 -10.37 14.38 -25.48
CA ILE A 1036 -11.57 15.07 -26.00
C ILE A 1036 -11.20 16.47 -26.52
N ALA A 1037 -10.44 17.27 -25.77
CA ALA A 1037 -10.04 18.61 -26.19
C ALA A 1037 -9.20 18.58 -27.48
N TYR A 1038 -8.29 17.61 -27.62
CA TYR A 1038 -7.55 17.37 -28.86
C TYR A 1038 -8.48 16.97 -30.01
N GLY A 1039 -9.28 15.91 -29.83
CA GLY A 1039 -10.13 15.37 -30.90
C GLY A 1039 -11.17 16.38 -31.40
N ALA A 1040 -11.72 17.22 -30.52
CA ALA A 1040 -12.66 18.28 -30.89
C ALA A 1040 -11.96 19.42 -31.67
N LYS A 1041 -10.73 19.78 -31.28
CA LYS A 1041 -9.90 20.76 -31.99
C LYS A 1041 -9.54 20.28 -33.41
N GLU A 1042 -9.17 19.02 -33.58
CA GLU A 1042 -8.89 18.44 -34.91
C GLU A 1042 -10.17 18.34 -35.80
N LYS A 1043 -11.36 18.41 -35.20
CA LYS A 1043 -12.66 18.58 -35.88
C LYS A 1043 -13.07 20.05 -36.09
N GLY A 1044 -12.21 21.01 -35.74
CA GLY A 1044 -12.45 22.45 -35.92
C GLY A 1044 -13.41 23.07 -34.91
N ALA A 1045 -13.67 22.43 -33.76
CA ALA A 1045 -14.43 23.04 -32.67
C ALA A 1045 -13.59 24.08 -31.92
N ARG A 1046 -14.24 25.11 -31.39
CA ARG A 1046 -13.64 26.05 -30.42
C ARG A 1046 -13.68 25.41 -29.04
N ILE A 1047 -12.57 25.39 -28.32
CA ILE A 1047 -12.45 24.64 -27.06
C ILE A 1047 -12.41 25.56 -25.85
N VAL A 1048 -13.19 25.22 -24.82
CA VAL A 1048 -13.08 25.76 -23.47
C VAL A 1048 -12.74 24.61 -22.53
N VAL A 1049 -11.78 24.81 -21.63
CA VAL A 1049 -11.39 23.81 -20.63
C VAL A 1049 -11.75 24.32 -19.25
N ALA A 1050 -12.70 23.66 -18.57
CA ALA A 1050 -13.09 23.93 -17.19
C ALA A 1050 -12.46 22.88 -16.26
N ASN A 1051 -11.79 23.27 -15.17
CA ASN A 1051 -11.19 22.29 -14.25
C ASN A 1051 -11.06 22.84 -12.81
N ARG A 1052 -11.14 21.95 -11.81
CA ARG A 1052 -10.96 22.30 -10.37
C ARG A 1052 -9.55 22.88 -10.08
N THR A 1053 -8.52 22.35 -10.73
CA THR A 1053 -7.16 22.93 -10.73
C THR A 1053 -7.01 23.80 -11.97
N TYR A 1054 -7.10 25.13 -11.79
CA TYR A 1054 -7.13 26.09 -12.91
C TYR A 1054 -5.86 26.03 -13.77
N GLU A 1055 -4.71 25.77 -13.17
CA GLU A 1055 -3.40 25.68 -13.82
C GLU A 1055 -3.36 24.54 -14.85
N LYS A 1056 -4.09 23.45 -14.61
CA LYS A 1056 -4.27 22.35 -15.58
C LYS A 1056 -5.23 22.73 -16.70
N ALA A 1057 -6.25 23.54 -16.44
CA ALA A 1057 -7.11 24.10 -17.49
C ALA A 1057 -6.30 25.03 -18.41
N VAL A 1058 -5.52 25.96 -17.84
CA VAL A 1058 -4.62 26.86 -18.59
C VAL A 1058 -3.63 26.07 -19.45
N SER A 1059 -2.99 25.03 -18.89
CA SER A 1059 -2.04 24.19 -19.64
C SER A 1059 -2.68 23.44 -20.80
N LEU A 1060 -3.87 22.86 -20.63
CA LEU A 1060 -4.57 22.14 -21.71
C LEU A 1060 -5.15 23.10 -22.75
N ALA A 1061 -5.77 24.20 -22.33
CA ALA A 1061 -6.30 25.23 -23.22
C ALA A 1061 -5.20 25.79 -24.13
N ALA A 1062 -4.02 26.12 -23.58
CA ALA A 1062 -2.87 26.58 -24.36
C ALA A 1062 -2.38 25.52 -25.37
N ALA A 1063 -2.42 24.23 -25.02
CA ALA A 1063 -2.01 23.15 -25.92
C ALA A 1063 -2.97 22.91 -27.10
N VAL A 1064 -4.27 23.21 -26.93
CA VAL A 1064 -5.28 23.06 -28.00
C VAL A 1064 -5.64 24.38 -28.71
N GLY A 1065 -5.16 25.52 -28.23
CA GLY A 1065 -5.57 26.85 -28.75
C GLY A 1065 -6.94 27.32 -28.24
N GLY A 1066 -7.40 26.79 -27.10
CA GLY A 1066 -8.68 27.11 -26.47
C GLY A 1066 -8.59 28.11 -25.32
N HIS A 1067 -9.71 28.32 -24.63
CA HIS A 1067 -9.82 29.17 -23.44
C HIS A 1067 -9.84 28.35 -22.14
N ALA A 1068 -9.36 28.93 -21.04
CA ALA A 1068 -9.24 28.27 -19.73
C ALA A 1068 -10.16 28.90 -18.68
N LEU A 1069 -11.04 28.08 -18.11
CA LEU A 1069 -12.11 28.46 -17.21
C LEU A 1069 -11.92 27.77 -15.84
N ARG A 1070 -12.24 28.45 -14.73
CA ARG A 1070 -12.37 27.79 -13.42
C ARG A 1070 -13.67 26.98 -13.39
N LEU A 1071 -13.68 25.84 -12.71
CA LEU A 1071 -14.90 25.03 -12.62
C LEU A 1071 -16.12 25.81 -12.07
N ALA A 1072 -15.90 26.73 -11.12
CA ALA A 1072 -16.97 27.58 -10.57
C ALA A 1072 -17.49 28.65 -11.54
N GLU A 1073 -16.76 29.01 -12.59
CA GLU A 1073 -17.20 29.98 -13.61
C GLU A 1073 -18.12 29.32 -14.66
N LEU A 1074 -18.13 27.98 -14.73
CA LEU A 1074 -18.94 27.19 -15.66
C LEU A 1074 -20.46 27.39 -15.48
N GLU A 1075 -20.90 27.65 -14.24
CA GLU A 1075 -22.30 27.93 -13.92
C GLU A 1075 -22.83 29.17 -14.66
N THR A 1076 -22.01 30.21 -14.85
CA THR A 1076 -22.42 31.48 -15.48
C THR A 1076 -21.86 31.68 -16.89
N PHE A 1077 -20.95 30.81 -17.35
CA PHE A 1077 -20.32 30.89 -18.67
C PHE A 1077 -21.33 30.67 -19.82
N ARG A 1078 -21.79 31.77 -20.44
CA ARG A 1078 -22.74 31.79 -21.58
C ARG A 1078 -22.31 32.78 -22.68
N PRO A 1079 -21.24 32.48 -23.45
CA PRO A 1079 -20.83 33.32 -24.57
C PRO A 1079 -21.74 33.21 -25.80
N GLU A 1080 -22.45 32.08 -25.97
CA GLU A 1080 -23.31 31.77 -27.12
C GLU A 1080 -24.33 30.67 -26.79
N GLU A 1081 -25.30 30.48 -27.67
CA GLU A 1081 -26.20 29.32 -27.71
C GLU A 1081 -25.59 28.18 -28.55
N GLY A 1082 -26.12 26.96 -28.46
CA GLY A 1082 -25.63 25.83 -29.26
C GLY A 1082 -24.32 25.19 -28.75
N MET A 1083 -23.95 25.44 -27.50
CA MET A 1083 -22.75 24.88 -26.89
C MET A 1083 -22.85 23.35 -26.70
N ILE A 1084 -21.71 22.68 -26.59
CA ILE A 1084 -21.61 21.25 -26.23
C ILE A 1084 -20.86 21.13 -24.90
N LEU A 1085 -21.40 20.37 -23.95
CA LEU A 1085 -20.72 20.05 -22.69
C LEU A 1085 -20.15 18.62 -22.75
N ALA A 1086 -18.90 18.45 -22.32
CA ALA A 1086 -18.26 17.14 -22.25
C ALA A 1086 -17.60 16.93 -20.88
N ASN A 1087 -18.22 16.14 -20.00
CA ASN A 1087 -17.59 15.74 -18.75
C ASN A 1087 -16.52 14.67 -19.00
N ALA A 1088 -15.29 14.96 -18.57
CA ALA A 1088 -14.13 14.08 -18.61
C ALA A 1088 -13.50 13.89 -17.22
N THR A 1089 -14.27 14.18 -16.16
CA THR A 1089 -13.92 13.91 -14.76
C THR A 1089 -14.51 12.58 -14.28
N SER A 1090 -14.22 12.19 -13.04
CA SER A 1090 -14.87 11.06 -12.36
C SER A 1090 -16.10 11.47 -11.53
N LEU A 1091 -16.59 12.71 -11.65
CA LEU A 1091 -17.82 13.15 -10.97
C LEU A 1091 -19.02 12.41 -11.57
N GLY A 1092 -19.90 11.88 -10.72
CA GLY A 1092 -21.01 11.03 -11.12
C GLY A 1092 -20.66 9.54 -11.27
N MET A 1093 -19.37 9.15 -11.17
CA MET A 1093 -18.96 7.75 -11.19
C MET A 1093 -19.19 7.08 -9.83
N TYR A 1094 -19.64 5.82 -9.84
CA TYR A 1094 -19.81 5.01 -8.62
C TYR A 1094 -18.54 5.00 -7.74
N PRO A 1095 -18.66 5.16 -6.40
CA PRO A 1095 -19.89 5.28 -5.62
C PRO A 1095 -20.51 6.70 -5.58
N ASN A 1096 -19.83 7.72 -6.10
CA ASN A 1096 -20.24 9.14 -6.02
C ASN A 1096 -21.27 9.52 -7.12
N VAL A 1097 -22.33 8.73 -7.26
CA VAL A 1097 -23.31 8.83 -8.36
C VAL A 1097 -24.13 10.12 -8.38
N ASP A 1098 -24.24 10.79 -7.23
CA ASP A 1098 -24.90 12.09 -7.05
C ASP A 1098 -23.98 13.29 -7.38
N GLY A 1099 -22.78 13.06 -7.95
CA GLY A 1099 -21.89 14.10 -8.45
C GLY A 1099 -22.31 14.61 -9.84
N THR A 1100 -22.17 15.92 -10.07
CA THR A 1100 -22.30 16.57 -11.38
C THR A 1100 -21.27 17.71 -11.48
N PRO A 1101 -20.66 17.97 -12.65
CA PRO A 1101 -19.74 19.11 -12.84
C PRO A 1101 -20.41 20.48 -12.91
N ILE A 1102 -21.74 20.54 -13.08
CA ILE A 1102 -22.50 21.77 -13.35
C ILE A 1102 -23.92 21.64 -12.78
N PRO A 1103 -24.55 22.70 -12.23
CA PRO A 1103 -25.93 22.64 -11.76
C PRO A 1103 -26.94 22.55 -12.92
N LYS A 1104 -28.08 21.88 -12.68
CA LYS A 1104 -29.15 21.66 -13.67
C LYS A 1104 -29.59 22.93 -14.42
N GLN A 1105 -29.74 24.05 -13.71
CA GLN A 1105 -30.16 25.35 -14.25
C GLN A 1105 -29.23 25.87 -15.36
N ALA A 1106 -27.99 25.37 -15.44
CA ALA A 1106 -27.04 25.74 -16.47
C ALA A 1106 -27.10 24.83 -17.72
N LEU A 1107 -27.77 23.68 -17.65
CA LEU A 1107 -27.77 22.68 -18.73
C LEU A 1107 -28.61 23.12 -19.93
N SER A 1108 -29.68 23.89 -19.73
CA SER A 1108 -30.59 24.38 -20.79
C SER A 1108 -29.97 25.33 -21.82
N PHE A 1109 -28.65 25.56 -21.77
CA PHE A 1109 -27.89 26.40 -22.71
C PHE A 1109 -26.93 25.59 -23.59
N TYR A 1110 -26.97 24.26 -23.48
CA TYR A 1110 -26.21 23.33 -24.30
C TYR A 1110 -27.15 22.52 -25.21
N ASP A 1111 -26.77 22.29 -26.46
CA ASP A 1111 -27.51 21.40 -27.37
C ASP A 1111 -27.30 19.92 -26.98
N VAL A 1112 -26.07 19.61 -26.57
CA VAL A 1112 -25.60 18.24 -26.30
C VAL A 1112 -24.79 18.20 -25.01
N VAL A 1113 -25.11 17.23 -24.15
CA VAL A 1113 -24.34 16.92 -22.93
C VAL A 1113 -23.81 15.49 -23.04
N PHE A 1114 -22.49 15.37 -23.11
CA PHE A 1114 -21.74 14.12 -23.06
C PHE A 1114 -21.11 13.92 -21.67
N ASP A 1115 -21.11 12.69 -21.19
CA ASP A 1115 -20.43 12.30 -19.96
C ASP A 1115 -19.55 11.06 -20.20
N ALA A 1116 -18.24 11.15 -19.97
CA ALA A 1116 -17.32 10.02 -20.12
C ALA A 1116 -17.53 8.92 -19.06
N VAL A 1117 -18.30 9.20 -18.00
CA VAL A 1117 -18.68 8.20 -17.00
C VAL A 1117 -19.73 7.24 -17.58
N TYR A 1118 -19.41 5.94 -17.57
CA TYR A 1118 -20.27 4.86 -18.03
C TYR A 1118 -20.82 3.97 -16.87
N ALA A 1119 -20.38 4.22 -15.64
CA ALA A 1119 -20.73 3.44 -14.45
C ALA A 1119 -21.18 4.40 -13.32
N PRO A 1120 -22.48 4.72 -13.19
CA PRO A 1120 -23.64 4.17 -13.92
C PRO A 1120 -23.77 4.66 -15.37
N LYS A 1121 -24.57 3.96 -16.19
CA LYS A 1121 -24.88 4.32 -17.60
C LYS A 1121 -25.53 5.70 -17.73
N VAL A 1122 -26.37 6.06 -16.75
CA VAL A 1122 -27.03 7.37 -16.65
C VAL A 1122 -26.55 8.01 -15.34
N THR A 1123 -25.67 8.99 -15.46
CA THR A 1123 -25.19 9.79 -14.33
C THR A 1123 -26.23 10.84 -13.93
N ARG A 1124 -26.00 11.51 -12.80
CA ARG A 1124 -26.76 12.71 -12.43
C ARG A 1124 -26.70 13.78 -13.53
N LEU A 1125 -25.54 14.02 -14.14
CA LEU A 1125 -25.36 15.00 -15.22
C LEU A 1125 -26.26 14.71 -16.41
N LEU A 1126 -26.24 13.46 -16.91
CA LEU A 1126 -27.06 13.05 -18.06
C LEU A 1126 -28.55 13.15 -17.72
N ARG A 1127 -28.97 12.67 -16.54
CA ARG A 1127 -30.37 12.77 -16.12
C ARG A 1127 -30.85 14.22 -16.00
N GLU A 1128 -30.08 15.09 -15.35
CA GLU A 1128 -30.45 16.51 -15.20
C GLU A 1128 -30.49 17.25 -16.54
N ALA A 1129 -29.70 16.83 -17.53
CA ALA A 1129 -29.71 17.36 -18.90
C ALA A 1129 -30.95 16.89 -19.69
N GLU A 1130 -31.27 15.59 -19.63
CA GLU A 1130 -32.48 15.02 -20.24
C GLU A 1130 -33.76 15.63 -19.65
N GLU A 1131 -33.80 15.83 -18.32
CA GLU A 1131 -34.86 16.57 -17.63
C GLU A 1131 -34.93 18.08 -17.99
N CYS A 1132 -33.95 18.60 -18.73
CA CYS A 1132 -33.93 19.95 -19.31
C CYS A 1132 -34.22 19.97 -20.82
N GLY A 1133 -34.54 18.82 -21.44
CA GLY A 1133 -34.77 18.69 -22.88
C GLY A 1133 -33.50 18.69 -23.73
N VAL A 1134 -32.33 18.61 -23.10
CA VAL A 1134 -31.02 18.61 -23.78
C VAL A 1134 -30.71 17.21 -24.30
N LYS A 1135 -30.05 17.10 -25.47
CA LYS A 1135 -29.70 15.79 -26.02
C LYS A 1135 -28.50 15.19 -25.27
N VAL A 1136 -28.65 13.95 -24.81
CA VAL A 1136 -27.68 13.30 -23.91
C VAL A 1136 -26.89 12.20 -24.60
N VAL A 1137 -25.61 12.07 -24.24
CA VAL A 1137 -24.70 11.05 -24.78
C VAL A 1137 -24.01 10.33 -23.62
N SER A 1138 -24.34 9.05 -23.43
CA SER A 1138 -23.80 8.22 -22.36
C SER A 1138 -22.34 7.84 -22.62
N GLY A 1139 -21.54 7.77 -21.55
CA GLY A 1139 -20.16 7.29 -21.60
C GLY A 1139 -20.04 5.84 -22.08
N VAL A 1140 -21.13 5.08 -22.10
CA VAL A 1140 -21.18 3.75 -22.74
C VAL A 1140 -20.83 3.83 -24.22
N GLU A 1141 -21.27 4.86 -24.93
CA GLU A 1141 -20.96 5.08 -26.36
C GLU A 1141 -19.46 5.28 -26.59
N MET A 1142 -18.82 6.11 -25.74
CA MET A 1142 -17.37 6.26 -25.75
C MET A 1142 -16.68 4.94 -25.40
N PHE A 1143 -17.13 4.28 -24.33
CA PHE A 1143 -16.55 3.07 -23.77
C PHE A 1143 -16.49 1.92 -24.79
N LEU A 1144 -17.58 1.64 -25.51
CA LEU A 1144 -17.63 0.62 -26.56
C LEU A 1144 -16.68 0.97 -27.71
N ARG A 1145 -16.69 2.21 -28.18
CA ARG A 1145 -15.85 2.64 -29.33
C ARG A 1145 -14.35 2.67 -29.00
N GLN A 1146 -13.96 3.12 -27.80
CA GLN A 1146 -12.56 3.04 -27.35
C GLN A 1146 -12.12 1.60 -27.04
N ALA A 1147 -13.06 0.70 -26.75
CA ALA A 1147 -12.80 -0.72 -26.53
C ALA A 1147 -12.63 -1.48 -27.86
N LEU A 1148 -13.40 -1.16 -28.90
CA LEU A 1148 -13.20 -1.72 -30.24
C LEU A 1148 -11.78 -1.41 -30.76
N GLY A 1149 -11.39 -0.13 -30.74
CA GLY A 1149 -10.02 0.29 -31.11
C GLY A 1149 -8.92 -0.20 -30.15
N GLN A 1150 -9.27 -0.73 -28.97
CA GLN A 1150 -8.36 -1.48 -28.10
C GLN A 1150 -8.24 -2.93 -28.56
N PHE A 1151 -9.36 -3.61 -28.80
CA PHE A 1151 -9.45 -5.00 -29.23
C PHE A 1151 -8.72 -5.25 -30.55
N GLU A 1152 -8.90 -4.37 -31.55
CA GLU A 1152 -8.15 -4.37 -32.81
C GLU A 1152 -6.62 -4.35 -32.57
N ARG A 1153 -6.16 -3.57 -31.58
CA ARG A 1153 -4.72 -3.44 -31.27
C ARG A 1153 -4.19 -4.61 -30.44
N PHE A 1154 -5.00 -5.19 -29.54
CA PHE A 1154 -4.61 -6.37 -28.77
C PHE A 1154 -4.57 -7.66 -29.61
N THR A 1155 -5.37 -7.73 -30.67
CA THR A 1155 -5.45 -8.88 -31.60
C THR A 1155 -4.58 -8.74 -32.85
N ASN A 1156 -3.90 -7.60 -33.06
CA ASN A 1156 -3.20 -7.22 -34.29
C ASN A 1156 -4.08 -7.20 -35.55
N GLY A 1157 -5.33 -6.75 -35.42
CA GLY A 1157 -6.22 -6.51 -36.56
C GLY A 1157 -6.86 -7.76 -37.13
N ILE A 1158 -7.39 -8.64 -36.28
CA ILE A 1158 -8.26 -9.74 -36.73
C ILE A 1158 -9.58 -9.12 -37.22
N GLU A 1159 -9.69 -8.92 -38.53
CA GLU A 1159 -10.94 -8.51 -39.20
C GLU A 1159 -11.96 -9.67 -39.15
N GLY A 1160 -12.74 -9.74 -38.06
CA GLY A 1160 -13.70 -10.81 -37.84
C GLY A 1160 -14.77 -10.48 -36.81
N ILE A 1161 -15.95 -10.10 -37.31
CA ILE A 1161 -17.24 -10.15 -36.59
C ILE A 1161 -17.26 -9.41 -35.23
N VAL A 1162 -17.41 -8.08 -35.28
CA VAL A 1162 -18.00 -7.33 -34.15
C VAL A 1162 -19.11 -6.40 -34.66
N SER A 1163 -20.30 -6.96 -34.87
CA SER A 1163 -21.53 -6.17 -34.91
C SER A 1163 -21.92 -5.81 -33.47
N PHE A 1164 -21.52 -4.62 -33.04
CA PHE A 1164 -21.90 -4.02 -31.74
C PHE A 1164 -23.35 -3.53 -31.73
#